data_AF-A0A3N9UY19-F1
#
_entry.id   AF-A0A3N9UY19-F1
#
_cell.length_a   1.000
_cell.length_b   1.000
_cell.length_c   1.000
_cell.angle_alpha   90.00
_cell.angle_beta   90.00
_cell.angle_gamma   90.00
#
_symmetry.space_group_name_H-M   'P 1'
#
loop_
_entity.id
_entity.type
_entity.pdbx_description
1 polymer ?
#
loop_
_entity_poly.entity_id
_entity_poly.type
_entity_poly.pdbx_seq_one_letter_code
_entity_poly.pdbx_strand_id
1 'polypeptide(L)'
;MGYERKRGKLADLNALLRAGQTEAFALLIGDTAILAGVKYVITLDTDTQLPREAARQFVGAMAHPLNRAVYDPVLGRVNAGYGILQPRVSASLPVAEQSRYARLNGGEPGIDPYTRAVSDVYQDAFQEGSFVGKGIYDVAAFEQALAGRFPENRILSHDLLEGCHARAGLLSDVQLYEEYPARYGADVDRRYRWIRGDWQLVAWLLPWAPDAHGCWRRNPLSLLSRWKLLDNLRRSLAPAALTLMLLLGWTLFASPLFWTLAVLGILLIPPVFASLLDVLRKPDDMRPGQHFAATAHAAVQRLLQTGFALVTLPHEAAYSLDAALRTLGRLLFTQQRLLEWKASGDQDPTRRDDPLAVLRAMAFAPVLAIATASWLAVMNPAALPLAGPILLLWLLSPAIAWWLSLPLPRRVARLSAEQTRYLGRIARKTWAYFETFVGPDDHWLPPDNYQEYRAATLAHRTSPTNMGLALLANLSAHDFGYIPTGQLLERTANSLASMAGLERHRGHFYNWYDTQTLRPLHPAYISTVDSGNLAGHLLTLRPGLLALLDQPILSPHGLDGIRDTLGILTATAGQPTPATVTQFQMALESAQAAALGAPPLTLMAARHLFDRLARYAAAIVDEFAAEVANDVATTPASQADWWAGALSRQCQAMREEL
;
A
#
# COMPACT_ATOMS: atom_id res chain seq x y z
N MET A 1 17.87 25.91 3.51
CA MET A 1 18.38 24.57 3.88
C MET A 1 19.45 24.76 4.96
N GLY A 2 19.42 23.97 6.04
CA GLY A 2 20.38 24.10 7.16
C GLY A 2 21.77 23.52 6.86
N TYR A 3 22.72 23.78 7.75
CA TYR A 3 24.10 23.25 7.75
C TYR A 3 24.11 21.75 7.49
N GLU A 4 24.89 21.27 6.51
CA GLU A 4 25.11 19.83 6.22
C GLU A 4 23.84 18.98 6.01
N ARG A 5 22.68 19.62 5.85
CA ARG A 5 21.40 18.99 5.51
C ARG A 5 20.99 17.89 6.51
N LYS A 6 20.89 16.63 6.09
CA LYS A 6 20.48 15.51 6.97
C LYS A 6 21.62 15.13 7.92
N ARG A 7 22.84 15.03 7.41
CA ARG A 7 24.06 14.77 8.20
C ARG A 7 24.24 15.77 9.34
N GLY A 8 24.13 17.07 9.05
CA GLY A 8 24.27 18.12 10.07
C GLY A 8 23.25 18.00 11.19
N LYS A 9 21.97 17.80 10.83
CA LYS A 9 20.90 17.57 11.81
C LYS A 9 21.16 16.36 12.69
N LEU A 10 21.69 15.28 12.13
CA LEU A 10 22.04 14.08 12.91
C LEU A 10 23.24 14.31 13.81
N ALA A 11 24.25 15.05 13.35
CA ALA A 11 25.41 15.42 14.16
C ALA A 11 25.01 16.31 15.35
N ASP A 12 24.20 17.35 15.11
CA ASP A 12 23.69 18.24 16.16
C ASP A 12 22.81 17.48 17.16
N LEU A 13 21.97 16.56 16.67
CA LEU A 13 21.18 15.67 17.52
C LEU A 13 22.08 14.78 18.37
N ASN A 14 23.09 14.13 17.79
CA ASN A 14 23.99 13.25 18.52
C ASN A 14 24.82 14.01 19.57
N ALA A 15 25.22 15.24 19.27
CA ALA A 15 25.89 16.13 20.22
C ALA A 15 25.00 16.45 21.43
N LEU A 16 23.71 16.72 21.19
CA LEU A 16 22.71 16.87 22.25
C LEU A 16 22.55 15.60 23.08
N LEU A 17 22.36 14.44 22.42
CA LEU A 17 22.13 13.15 23.09
C LEU A 17 23.32 12.68 23.93
N ARG A 18 24.57 12.96 23.49
CA ARG A 18 25.78 12.48 24.17
C ARG A 18 26.36 13.46 25.18
N ALA A 19 26.35 14.74 24.85
CA ALA A 19 27.07 15.77 25.59
C ALA A 19 26.15 16.89 26.11
N GLY A 20 24.83 16.81 25.87
CA GLY A 20 23.88 17.83 26.30
C GLY A 20 24.08 19.17 25.59
N GLN A 21 24.74 19.19 24.42
CA GLN A 21 25.02 20.42 23.69
C GLN A 21 23.75 20.96 23.03
N THR A 22 23.32 22.15 23.43
CA THR A 22 22.08 22.79 22.97
C THR A 22 22.29 23.92 21.97
N GLU A 23 23.53 24.32 21.73
CA GLU A 23 23.87 25.55 20.97
C GLU A 23 23.40 25.54 19.52
N ALA A 24 23.25 24.36 18.91
CA ALA A 24 22.79 24.20 17.53
C ALA A 24 21.26 24.35 17.35
N PHE A 25 20.49 24.42 18.45
CA PHE A 25 19.02 24.45 18.41
C PHE A 25 18.49 25.85 18.70
N ALA A 26 17.73 26.42 17.76
CA ALA A 26 17.12 27.73 17.94
C ALA A 26 16.01 27.77 19.02
N LEU A 27 15.38 26.62 19.30
CA LEU A 27 14.32 26.49 20.28
C LEU A 27 14.29 25.05 20.84
N LEU A 28 14.25 24.94 22.15
CA LEU A 28 14.07 23.69 22.89
C LEU A 28 12.85 23.86 23.80
N ILE A 29 11.90 22.92 23.71
CA ILE A 29 10.67 22.93 24.52
C ILE A 29 10.57 21.60 25.26
N GLY A 30 10.33 21.65 26.56
CA GLY A 30 10.15 20.47 27.41
C GLY A 30 11.42 20.05 28.17
N ASP A 31 11.31 18.94 28.90
CA ASP A 31 12.42 18.36 29.66
C ASP A 31 13.36 17.58 28.74
N THR A 32 14.63 17.98 28.69
CA THR A 32 15.67 17.33 27.89
C THR A 32 16.42 16.26 28.68
N ALA A 33 16.24 16.15 30.00
CA ALA A 33 16.90 15.14 30.81
C ALA A 33 16.52 13.72 30.39
N ILE A 34 15.30 13.51 29.87
CA ILE A 34 14.85 12.21 29.34
C ILE A 34 15.66 11.75 28.12
N LEU A 35 16.34 12.67 27.43
CA LEU A 35 17.20 12.34 26.29
C LEU A 35 18.54 11.78 26.75
N ALA A 36 18.95 12.04 27.99
CA ALA A 36 20.14 11.47 28.59
C ALA A 36 19.93 9.96 28.77
N GLY A 37 20.64 9.15 27.97
CA GLY A 37 20.52 7.69 27.96
C GLY A 37 19.84 7.13 26.71
N VAL A 38 19.40 7.97 25.77
CA VAL A 38 18.98 7.49 24.44
C VAL A 38 20.18 6.83 23.75
N LYS A 39 20.08 5.52 23.56
CA LYS A 39 21.14 4.70 22.95
C LYS A 39 21.00 4.59 21.44
N TYR A 40 19.76 4.55 20.96
CA TYR A 40 19.45 4.29 19.56
C TYR A 40 18.59 5.40 18.96
N VAL A 41 18.86 5.75 17.71
CA VAL A 41 18.08 6.72 16.93
C VAL A 41 17.57 6.04 15.66
N ILE A 42 16.29 6.26 15.35
CA ILE A 42 15.66 5.79 14.10
C ILE A 42 15.53 6.99 13.17
N THR A 43 16.11 6.89 11.97
CA THR A 43 16.03 7.93 10.94
C THR A 43 14.95 7.61 9.93
N LEU A 44 13.97 8.50 9.81
CA LEU A 44 12.86 8.41 8.87
C LEU A 44 12.81 9.69 8.02
N ASP A 45 12.48 9.55 6.75
CA ASP A 45 12.15 10.70 5.91
C ASP A 45 10.65 11.03 6.08
N THR A 46 10.22 12.23 5.68
CA THR A 46 8.83 12.70 5.87
C THR A 46 7.78 11.83 5.17
N ASP A 47 8.15 11.17 4.07
CA ASP A 47 7.34 10.23 3.29
C ASP A 47 7.47 8.77 3.75
N THR A 48 8.20 8.52 4.85
CA THR A 48 8.43 7.17 5.38
C THR A 48 7.43 6.85 6.48
N GLN A 49 6.67 5.77 6.30
CA GLN A 49 5.76 5.25 7.31
C GLN A 49 6.45 4.17 8.13
N LEU A 50 6.40 4.33 9.46
CA LEU A 50 6.90 3.36 10.44
C LEU A 50 5.72 2.49 10.92
N PRO A 51 5.68 1.20 10.56
CA PRO A 51 4.62 0.31 11.03
C PRO A 51 4.61 0.16 12.55
N ARG A 52 3.45 -0.19 13.10
CA ARG A 52 3.33 -0.53 14.52
C ARG A 52 4.32 -1.66 14.88
N GLU A 53 4.92 -1.59 16.06
CA GLU A 53 5.96 -2.51 16.56
C GLU A 53 7.32 -2.47 15.85
N ALA A 54 7.46 -1.86 14.66
CA ALA A 54 8.71 -1.85 13.92
C ALA A 54 9.87 -1.22 14.72
N ALA A 55 9.63 -0.10 15.42
CA ALA A 55 10.62 0.51 16.29
C ALA A 55 11.10 -0.43 17.42
N ARG A 56 10.18 -1.19 18.02
CA ARG A 56 10.51 -2.18 19.05
C ARG A 56 11.39 -3.29 18.48
N GLN A 57 11.07 -3.77 17.29
CA GLN A 57 11.87 -4.79 16.61
C GLN A 57 13.26 -4.27 16.21
N PHE A 58 13.36 -3.03 15.73
CA PHE A 58 14.65 -2.37 15.45
C PHE A 58 15.54 -2.32 16.69
N VAL A 59 15.00 -1.86 17.82
CA VAL A 59 15.73 -1.78 19.09
C VAL A 59 16.13 -3.17 19.57
N GLY A 60 15.22 -4.16 19.48
CA GLY A 60 15.50 -5.55 19.84
C GLY A 60 16.64 -6.15 19.02
N ALA A 61 16.63 -5.92 17.70
CA ALA A 61 17.68 -6.37 16.80
C ALA A 61 19.03 -5.70 17.12
N MET A 62 19.07 -4.38 17.34
CA MET A 62 20.29 -3.66 17.74
C MET A 62 20.84 -4.08 19.11
N ALA A 63 19.95 -4.45 20.04
CA ALA A 63 20.34 -4.87 21.39
C ALA A 63 20.94 -6.29 21.42
N HIS A 64 20.64 -7.11 20.41
CA HIS A 64 21.08 -8.50 20.32
C HIS A 64 22.62 -8.58 20.37
N PRO A 65 23.22 -9.48 21.17
CA PRO A 65 24.68 -9.54 21.37
C PRO A 65 25.49 -9.67 20.07
N LEU A 66 24.99 -10.45 19.08
CA LEU A 66 25.65 -10.62 17.79
C LEU A 66 25.66 -9.36 16.91
N ASN A 67 24.74 -8.42 17.19
CA ASN A 67 24.61 -7.18 16.43
C ASN A 67 25.32 -6.00 17.09
N ARG A 68 25.87 -6.16 18.30
CA ARG A 68 26.57 -5.07 19.00
C ARG A 68 27.83 -4.66 18.23
N ALA A 69 27.89 -3.40 17.82
CA ALA A 69 29.03 -2.83 17.13
C ALA A 69 30.33 -2.97 17.95
N VAL A 70 31.38 -3.46 17.30
CA VAL A 70 32.74 -3.52 17.83
C VAL A 70 33.60 -2.59 16.99
N TYR A 71 34.03 -1.48 17.60
CA TYR A 71 34.90 -0.50 16.95
C TYR A 71 36.37 -0.91 17.07
N ASP A 72 37.07 -0.90 15.94
CA ASP A 72 38.50 -1.15 15.86
C ASP A 72 39.25 0.19 15.77
N PRO A 73 40.04 0.57 16.79
CA PRO A 73 40.77 1.84 16.80
C PRO A 73 41.94 1.88 15.82
N VAL A 74 42.50 0.72 15.43
CA VAL A 74 43.62 0.63 14.49
C VAL A 74 43.12 0.79 13.06
N LEU A 75 42.03 0.08 12.72
CA LEU A 75 41.37 0.23 11.42
C LEU A 75 40.57 1.52 11.33
N GLY A 76 40.20 2.09 12.48
CA GLY A 76 39.35 3.26 12.59
C GLY A 76 37.97 3.01 11.98
N ARG A 77 37.29 1.93 12.34
CA ARG A 77 35.90 1.65 11.89
C ARG A 77 35.30 0.49 12.68
N VAL A 78 34.00 0.26 12.53
CA VAL A 78 33.35 -0.93 13.08
C VAL A 78 33.75 -2.15 12.24
N ASN A 79 34.28 -3.20 12.87
CA ASN A 79 34.77 -4.41 12.19
C ASN A 79 33.89 -5.65 12.44
N ALA A 80 33.11 -5.67 13.53
CA ALA A 80 32.17 -6.72 13.90
C ALA A 80 30.89 -6.11 14.51
N GLY A 81 29.79 -6.86 14.48
CA GLY A 81 28.45 -6.33 14.75
C GLY A 81 28.05 -5.17 13.84
N TYR A 82 27.04 -4.41 14.21
CA TYR A 82 26.46 -3.38 13.35
C TYR A 82 26.24 -2.08 14.12
N GLY A 83 26.82 -0.98 13.64
CA GLY A 83 26.51 0.35 14.15
C GLY A 83 25.21 0.91 13.58
N ILE A 84 24.77 0.37 12.45
CA ILE A 84 23.54 0.74 11.74
C ILE A 84 22.83 -0.52 11.27
N LEU A 85 21.52 -0.61 11.50
CA LEU A 85 20.67 -1.61 10.86
C LEU A 85 19.67 -0.92 9.94
N GLN A 86 19.70 -1.31 8.67
CA GLN A 86 18.77 -0.89 7.65
C GLN A 86 17.63 -1.90 7.54
N PRO A 87 16.37 -1.49 7.74
CA PRO A 87 15.22 -2.33 7.47
C PRO A 87 14.96 -2.46 5.97
N ARG A 88 14.14 -3.44 5.62
CA ARG A 88 13.56 -3.54 4.27
C ARG A 88 12.68 -2.32 4.01
N VAL A 89 12.92 -1.63 2.90
CA VAL A 89 12.03 -0.54 2.44
C VAL A 89 11.14 -1.09 1.33
N SER A 90 9.83 -0.90 1.43
CA SER A 90 8.85 -1.38 0.46
C SER A 90 7.92 -0.25 0.05
N ALA A 91 7.36 -0.33 -1.15
CA ALA A 91 6.45 0.70 -1.63
C ALA A 91 5.17 0.73 -0.77
N SER A 92 4.77 1.91 -0.33
CA SER A 92 3.52 2.12 0.39
C SER A 92 2.31 1.78 -0.47
N LEU A 93 1.18 1.46 0.19
CA LEU A 93 -0.11 1.35 -0.49
C LEU A 93 -0.46 2.71 -1.13
N PRO A 94 -0.83 2.74 -2.41
CA PRO A 94 -1.17 3.99 -3.08
C PRO A 94 -2.38 4.66 -2.43
N VAL A 95 -2.18 5.88 -1.95
CA VAL A 95 -3.24 6.68 -1.32
C VAL A 95 -4.12 7.39 -2.39
N ALA A 96 -3.56 7.78 -3.55
CA ALA A 96 -4.30 8.30 -4.71
C ALA A 96 -3.48 8.29 -6.03
N GLU A 97 -4.18 8.28 -7.18
CA GLU A 97 -3.71 8.52 -8.56
C GLU A 97 -2.35 7.90 -8.99
N GLN A 98 -2.22 6.57 -8.93
CA GLN A 98 -1.05 5.91 -9.53
C GLN A 98 -1.00 6.11 -11.05
N SER A 99 0.18 6.44 -11.59
CA SER A 99 0.42 6.39 -13.03
C SER A 99 0.79 4.97 -13.49
N ARG A 100 0.83 4.75 -14.81
CA ARG A 100 1.36 3.49 -15.37
C ARG A 100 2.84 3.30 -15.04
N TYR A 101 3.60 4.39 -14.97
CA TYR A 101 5.02 4.40 -14.59
C TYR A 101 5.20 3.90 -13.15
N ALA A 102 4.39 4.41 -12.22
CA ALA A 102 4.41 4.00 -10.81
C ALA A 102 4.04 2.52 -10.65
N ARG A 103 3.01 2.06 -11.38
CA ARG A 103 2.62 0.63 -11.38
C ARG A 103 3.70 -0.27 -11.99
N LEU A 104 4.40 0.20 -13.02
CA LEU A 104 5.45 -0.57 -13.68
C LEU A 104 6.69 -0.71 -12.78
N ASN A 105 7.11 0.36 -12.10
CA ASN A 105 8.40 0.42 -11.39
C ASN A 105 8.29 0.36 -9.85
N GLY A 106 7.13 0.65 -9.27
CA GLY A 106 6.92 0.74 -7.81
C GLY A 106 6.71 -0.60 -7.10
N GLY A 107 6.81 -1.73 -7.80
CA GLY A 107 6.55 -3.06 -7.23
C GLY A 107 5.06 -3.32 -6.96
N GLU A 108 4.74 -4.47 -6.35
CA GLU A 108 3.38 -4.83 -5.93
C GLU A 108 3.10 -4.30 -4.51
N PRO A 109 2.20 -3.32 -4.32
CA PRO A 109 1.86 -2.80 -3.00
C PRO A 109 0.99 -3.82 -2.23
N GLY A 110 1.31 -4.05 -0.95
CA GLY A 110 0.40 -4.71 -0.01
C GLY A 110 0.17 -6.21 -0.14
N ILE A 111 0.90 -6.95 -0.99
CA ILE A 111 0.82 -8.43 -1.06
C ILE A 111 2.04 -9.08 -0.38
N ASP A 112 1.71 -9.80 0.68
CA ASP A 112 2.46 -10.81 1.47
C ASP A 112 3.93 -10.51 1.89
N PRO A 113 4.16 -10.08 3.15
CA PRO A 113 5.48 -9.96 3.77
C PRO A 113 6.19 -11.30 4.06
N TYR A 114 5.46 -12.42 4.13
CA TYR A 114 5.95 -13.66 4.75
C TYR A 114 6.57 -14.64 3.76
N THR A 115 6.24 -14.55 2.47
CA THR A 115 6.66 -15.55 1.47
C THR A 115 7.83 -15.11 0.59
N ARG A 116 8.14 -13.80 0.50
CA ARG A 116 9.22 -13.30 -0.36
C ARG A 116 10.49 -13.05 0.43
N ALA A 117 11.44 -13.99 0.37
CA ALA A 117 12.81 -13.78 0.79
C ALA A 117 13.42 -12.59 0.02
N VAL A 118 13.82 -11.54 0.76
CA VAL A 118 14.59 -10.44 0.19
C VAL A 118 16.06 -10.76 0.41
N SER A 119 16.73 -11.16 -0.67
CA SER A 119 18.18 -11.38 -0.68
C SER A 119 18.89 -10.05 -0.93
N ASP A 120 19.89 -9.76 -0.11
CA ASP A 120 20.88 -8.72 -0.36
C ASP A 120 22.23 -9.40 -0.50
N VAL A 121 22.81 -9.34 -1.70
CA VAL A 121 24.04 -10.05 -2.04
C VAL A 121 25.17 -9.69 -1.08
N TYR A 122 25.22 -8.46 -0.57
CA TYR A 122 26.26 -8.04 0.36
C TYR A 122 26.03 -8.58 1.77
N GLN A 123 24.79 -8.56 2.26
CA GLN A 123 24.45 -9.17 3.54
C GLN A 123 24.64 -10.70 3.50
N ASP A 124 24.15 -11.36 2.45
CA ASP A 124 24.15 -12.82 2.36
C ASP A 124 25.58 -13.37 2.19
N ALA A 125 26.41 -12.73 1.35
CA ALA A 125 27.76 -13.20 1.08
C ALA A 125 28.83 -12.67 2.06
N PHE A 126 28.64 -11.46 2.61
CA PHE A 126 29.67 -10.78 3.41
C PHE A 126 29.20 -10.32 4.79
N GLN A 127 27.94 -10.57 5.17
CA GLN A 127 27.36 -10.12 6.44
C GLN A 127 27.39 -8.59 6.59
N GLU A 128 27.30 -7.84 5.50
CA GLU A 128 27.26 -6.37 5.50
C GLU A 128 26.25 -5.81 4.49
N GLY A 129 25.21 -5.11 4.97
CA GLY A 129 24.25 -4.40 4.13
C GLY A 129 24.78 -3.08 3.55
N SER A 130 23.90 -2.35 2.85
CA SER A 130 24.18 -1.00 2.33
C SER A 130 23.19 0.00 2.92
N PHE A 131 23.70 1.03 3.61
CA PHE A 131 22.85 2.05 4.22
C PHE A 131 22.35 3.07 3.18
N VAL A 132 21.04 3.32 3.16
CA VAL A 132 20.32 4.21 2.22
C VAL A 132 19.59 5.34 2.95
N GLY A 133 20.00 5.62 4.19
CA GLY A 133 19.53 6.76 4.98
C GLY A 133 18.30 6.50 5.84
N LYS A 134 17.76 5.28 5.82
CA LYS A 134 16.61 4.86 6.62
C LYS A 134 17.00 3.68 7.49
N GLY A 135 16.75 3.76 8.79
CA GLY A 135 17.05 2.68 9.71
C GLY A 135 17.32 3.14 11.13
N ILE A 136 17.88 2.24 11.93
CA ILE A 136 18.25 2.49 13.32
C ILE A 136 19.78 2.47 13.46
N TYR A 137 20.34 3.34 14.30
CA TYR A 137 21.77 3.31 14.62
C TYR A 137 22.04 3.46 16.11
N ASP A 138 23.17 2.93 16.56
CA ASP A 138 23.71 3.13 17.91
C ASP A 138 24.48 4.45 17.94
N VAL A 139 24.02 5.39 18.75
CA VAL A 139 24.55 6.76 18.80
C VAL A 139 26.04 6.77 19.15
N ALA A 140 26.47 5.92 20.08
CA ALA A 140 27.87 5.89 20.51
C ALA A 140 28.76 5.27 19.42
N ALA A 141 28.34 4.15 18.83
CA ALA A 141 29.10 3.49 17.77
C ALA A 141 29.18 4.34 16.49
N PHE A 142 28.06 5.00 16.12
CA PHE A 142 27.99 5.90 14.98
C PHE A 142 28.94 7.07 15.14
N GLU A 143 28.90 7.76 16.29
CA GLU A 143 29.80 8.88 16.57
C GLU A 143 31.27 8.44 16.66
N GLN A 144 31.56 7.31 17.29
CA GLN A 144 32.93 6.78 17.35
C GLN A 144 33.49 6.47 15.95
N ALA A 145 32.63 6.03 15.02
CA ALA A 145 33.02 5.73 13.65
C ALA A 145 33.13 6.96 12.74
N LEU A 146 32.42 8.06 13.02
CA LEU A 146 32.19 9.14 12.05
C LEU A 146 32.59 10.55 12.52
N ALA A 147 32.71 10.78 13.82
CA ALA A 147 33.06 12.10 14.36
C ALA A 147 34.39 12.60 13.76
N GLY A 148 34.38 13.84 13.26
CA GLY A 148 35.57 14.50 12.69
C GLY A 148 36.16 13.83 11.44
N ARG A 149 35.40 12.99 10.73
CA ARG A 149 35.94 12.21 9.61
C ARG A 149 35.77 12.80 8.24
N PHE A 150 34.71 13.55 8.04
CA PHE A 150 34.32 13.99 6.71
C PHE A 150 34.53 15.49 6.56
N PRO A 151 35.02 15.94 5.40
CA PRO A 151 35.12 17.36 5.11
C PRO A 151 33.74 18.01 5.13
N GLU A 152 33.72 19.25 5.62
CA GLU A 152 32.52 20.08 5.64
C GLU A 152 32.09 20.49 4.22
N ASN A 153 30.78 20.66 4.06
CA ASN A 153 30.02 21.08 2.90
C ASN A 153 30.34 20.35 1.59
N ARG A 154 30.84 19.10 1.66
CA ARG A 154 31.29 18.33 0.49
C ARG A 154 30.40 17.14 0.12
N ILE A 155 29.80 16.46 1.09
CA ILE A 155 29.15 15.16 0.88
C ILE A 155 27.62 15.32 0.78
N LEU A 156 27.06 15.16 -0.42
CA LEU A 156 25.62 15.23 -0.69
C LEU A 156 24.90 13.95 -0.31
N SER A 157 25.51 12.79 -0.57
CA SER A 157 24.98 11.46 -0.21
C SER A 157 25.93 10.82 0.81
N HIS A 158 25.58 10.94 2.09
CA HIS A 158 26.40 10.45 3.19
C HIS A 158 26.08 9.00 3.57
N ASP A 159 24.86 8.54 3.28
CA ASP A 159 24.30 7.28 3.79
C ASP A 159 25.21 6.06 3.53
N LEU A 160 25.60 5.81 2.28
CA LEU A 160 26.44 4.66 1.95
C LEU A 160 27.81 4.73 2.64
N LEU A 161 28.41 5.93 2.70
CA LEU A 161 29.72 6.13 3.32
C LEU A 161 29.65 5.92 4.83
N GLU A 162 28.63 6.46 5.49
CA GLU A 162 28.36 6.26 6.92
C GLU A 162 28.19 4.77 7.23
N GLY A 163 27.40 4.06 6.43
CA GLY A 163 27.23 2.62 6.54
C GLY A 163 28.51 1.81 6.35
N CYS A 164 29.46 2.30 5.55
CA CYS A 164 30.76 1.64 5.37
C CYS A 164 31.71 1.82 6.56
N HIS A 165 31.59 2.92 7.31
CA HIS A 165 32.39 3.17 8.52
C HIS A 165 31.77 2.55 9.78
N ALA A 166 30.46 2.69 9.93
CA ALA A 166 29.70 2.18 11.08
C ALA A 166 29.28 0.71 10.91
N ARG A 167 29.56 0.09 9.76
CA ARG A 167 29.16 -1.26 9.36
C ARG A 167 27.63 -1.44 9.40
N ALA A 168 27.00 -1.22 8.25
CA ALA A 168 25.56 -1.44 8.08
C ALA A 168 25.22 -2.92 7.98
N GLY A 169 24.14 -3.34 8.64
CA GLY A 169 23.48 -4.64 8.45
C GLY A 169 22.08 -4.48 7.85
N LEU A 170 21.58 -5.51 7.17
CA LEU A 170 20.20 -5.57 6.68
C LEU A 170 19.31 -6.31 7.69
N LEU A 171 18.18 -5.70 8.03
CA LEU A 171 17.10 -6.28 8.80
C LEU A 171 15.94 -6.61 7.84
N SER A 172 15.94 -7.81 7.28
CA SER A 172 15.07 -8.21 6.16
C SER A 172 13.62 -8.53 6.57
N ASP A 173 13.40 -8.83 7.85
CA ASP A 173 12.13 -9.24 8.48
C ASP A 173 11.30 -8.06 9.00
N VAL A 174 11.87 -6.85 9.06
CA VAL A 174 11.17 -5.64 9.49
C VAL A 174 11.14 -4.60 8.38
N GLN A 175 9.98 -3.97 8.18
CA GLN A 175 9.71 -3.13 7.01
C GLN A 175 9.44 -1.66 7.37
N LEU A 176 9.83 -0.78 6.45
CA LEU A 176 9.36 0.59 6.33
C LEU A 176 8.64 0.76 5.01
N TYR A 177 7.61 1.62 4.97
CA TYR A 177 6.93 1.96 3.73
C TYR A 177 7.33 3.34 3.24
N GLU A 178 7.61 3.46 1.94
CA GLU A 178 7.95 4.72 1.29
C GLU A 178 7.15 4.86 -0.01
N GLU A 179 6.80 6.09 -0.37
CA GLU A 179 6.15 6.36 -1.65
C GLU A 179 7.13 6.22 -2.82
N TYR A 180 6.74 5.46 -3.84
CA TYR A 180 7.50 5.38 -5.10
C TYR A 180 7.15 6.57 -6.00
N PRO A 181 8.12 7.17 -6.73
CA PRO A 181 7.84 8.29 -7.63
C PRO A 181 6.69 8.01 -8.60
N ALA A 182 5.66 8.86 -8.57
CA ALA A 182 4.49 8.70 -9.42
C ALA A 182 4.78 8.92 -10.91
N ARG A 183 5.91 9.53 -11.31
CA ARG A 183 6.19 9.96 -12.69
C ARG A 183 7.66 9.76 -13.03
N TYR A 184 7.97 9.54 -14.32
CA TYR A 184 9.35 9.33 -14.78
C TYR A 184 10.26 10.52 -14.45
N GLY A 185 9.83 11.76 -14.69
CA GLY A 185 10.65 12.94 -14.39
C GLY A 185 10.99 13.11 -12.91
N ALA A 186 10.10 12.71 -12.00
CA ALA A 186 10.35 12.73 -10.56
C ALA A 186 11.40 11.68 -10.15
N ASP A 187 11.37 10.50 -10.78
CA ASP A 187 12.40 9.49 -10.62
C ASP A 187 13.76 9.94 -11.17
N VAL A 188 13.78 10.58 -12.34
CA VAL A 188 15.02 11.17 -12.92
C VAL A 188 15.62 12.20 -11.98
N ASP A 189 14.82 13.13 -11.43
CA ASP A 189 15.28 14.10 -10.43
C ASP A 189 15.84 13.42 -9.16
N ARG A 190 15.28 12.28 -8.76
CA ARG A 190 15.78 11.47 -7.63
C ARG A 190 17.11 10.81 -7.96
N ARG A 191 17.19 10.10 -9.08
CA ARG A 191 18.41 9.41 -9.54
C ARG A 191 19.55 10.38 -9.84
N TYR A 192 19.28 11.52 -10.46
CA TYR A 192 20.26 12.55 -10.73
C TYR A 192 20.95 13.03 -9.44
N ARG A 193 20.18 13.23 -8.36
CA ARG A 193 20.73 13.59 -7.04
C ARG A 193 21.61 12.49 -6.45
N TRP A 194 21.20 11.24 -6.56
CA TRP A 194 21.98 10.09 -6.08
C TRP A 194 23.29 9.94 -6.84
N ILE A 195 23.27 10.01 -8.17
CA ILE A 195 24.47 9.96 -9.01
C ILE A 195 25.44 11.08 -8.60
N ARG A 196 24.96 12.32 -8.47
CA ARG A 196 25.81 13.42 -7.98
C ARG A 196 26.44 13.10 -6.62
N GLY A 197 25.67 12.55 -5.69
CA GLY A 197 26.16 12.15 -4.38
C GLY A 197 27.23 11.07 -4.46
N ASP A 198 27.02 10.02 -5.26
CA ASP A 198 27.97 8.93 -5.46
C ASP A 198 29.30 9.46 -6.04
N TRP A 199 29.24 10.32 -7.06
CA TRP A 199 30.44 10.91 -7.69
C TRP A 199 31.21 11.84 -6.75
N GLN A 200 30.59 12.39 -5.70
CA GLN A 200 31.32 13.14 -4.68
C GLN A 200 32.22 12.26 -3.82
N LEU A 201 31.92 10.96 -3.75
CA LEU A 201 32.64 9.98 -2.94
C LEU A 201 33.86 9.39 -3.67
N VAL A 202 34.19 9.83 -4.89
CA VAL A 202 35.27 9.26 -5.70
C VAL A 202 36.63 9.22 -4.98
N ALA A 203 36.92 10.19 -4.10
CA ALA A 203 38.15 10.22 -3.31
C ALA A 203 38.26 9.01 -2.35
N TRP A 204 37.14 8.47 -1.87
CA TRP A 204 37.11 7.30 -0.98
C TRP A 204 37.29 5.97 -1.71
N LEU A 205 37.47 5.97 -3.04
CA LEU A 205 37.94 4.79 -3.77
C LEU A 205 39.46 4.61 -3.67
N LEU A 206 40.18 5.71 -3.44
CA LEU A 206 41.64 5.74 -3.41
C LEU A 206 42.18 5.19 -2.07
N PRO A 207 43.46 4.80 -2.00
CA PRO A 207 44.11 4.41 -0.74
C PRO A 207 44.17 5.52 0.31
N TRP A 208 43.95 6.78 -0.09
CA TRP A 208 43.88 7.95 0.77
C TRP A 208 42.57 8.69 0.55
N ALA A 209 42.04 9.30 1.60
CA ALA A 209 40.80 10.08 1.57
C ALA A 209 40.94 11.35 2.44
N PRO A 210 40.21 12.43 2.14
CA PRO A 210 40.22 13.66 2.93
C PRO A 210 39.55 13.46 4.30
N ASP A 211 40.14 14.02 5.35
CA ASP A 211 39.54 14.13 6.69
C ASP A 211 38.67 15.40 6.82
N ALA A 212 38.15 15.67 8.03
CA ALA A 212 37.32 16.86 8.30
C ALA A 212 38.03 18.19 8.04
N HIS A 213 39.36 18.23 8.15
CA HIS A 213 40.17 19.42 7.87
C HIS A 213 40.63 19.47 6.40
N GLY A 214 40.16 18.54 5.55
CA GLY A 214 40.58 18.44 4.16
C GLY A 214 41.98 17.83 3.96
N CYS A 215 42.62 17.33 5.01
CA CYS A 215 43.93 16.71 4.94
C CYS A 215 43.80 15.26 4.45
N TRP A 216 44.71 14.82 3.58
CA TRP A 216 44.69 13.45 3.07
C TRP A 216 45.24 12.46 4.11
N ARG A 217 44.42 11.47 4.46
CA ARG A 217 44.80 10.37 5.37
C ARG A 217 44.58 9.03 4.71
N ARG A 218 45.20 7.98 5.25
CA ARG A 218 44.96 6.60 4.80
C ARG A 218 43.47 6.28 4.92
N ASN A 219 42.91 5.73 3.86
CA ASN A 219 41.51 5.40 3.79
C ASN A 219 41.22 4.14 4.65
N PRO A 220 40.35 4.24 5.68
CA PRO A 220 40.04 3.13 6.57
C PRO A 220 39.06 2.10 5.97
N LEU A 221 38.46 2.41 4.82
CA LEU A 221 37.44 1.55 4.20
C LEU A 221 37.98 0.18 3.75
N SER A 222 37.19 -0.88 3.92
CA SER A 222 37.52 -2.21 3.39
C SER A 222 37.56 -2.21 1.86
N LEU A 223 38.14 -3.26 1.29
CA LEU A 223 37.99 -3.57 -0.12
C LEU A 223 36.51 -3.70 -0.50
N LEU A 224 35.68 -4.32 0.34
CA LEU A 224 34.24 -4.44 0.10
C LEU A 224 33.52 -3.08 0.08
N SER A 225 33.78 -2.20 1.05
CA SER A 225 33.20 -0.85 1.07
C SER A 225 33.61 -0.04 -0.17
N ARG A 226 34.87 -0.12 -0.59
CA ARG A 226 35.35 0.52 -1.82
C ARG A 226 34.71 -0.08 -3.07
N TRP A 227 34.45 -1.38 -3.08
CA TRP A 227 33.70 -2.04 -4.14
C TRP A 227 32.24 -1.55 -4.22
N LYS A 228 31.55 -1.41 -3.08
CA LYS A 228 30.17 -0.85 -3.03
C LYS A 228 30.12 0.55 -3.66
N LEU A 229 31.09 1.42 -3.31
CA LEU A 229 31.24 2.75 -3.91
C LEU A 229 31.52 2.69 -5.41
N LEU A 230 32.43 1.81 -5.84
CA LEU A 230 32.78 1.64 -7.26
C LEU A 230 31.60 1.13 -8.07
N ASP A 231 30.82 0.20 -7.53
CA ASP A 231 29.64 -0.36 -8.20
C ASP A 231 28.55 0.71 -8.41
N ASN A 232 28.36 1.65 -7.48
CA ASN A 232 27.49 2.81 -7.70
C ASN A 232 27.95 3.67 -8.89
N LEU A 233 29.26 4.00 -8.97
CA LEU A 233 29.79 4.76 -10.09
C LEU A 233 29.63 3.99 -11.42
N ARG A 234 29.98 2.69 -11.42
CA ARG A 234 29.82 1.81 -12.58
C ARG A 234 28.36 1.77 -13.06
N ARG A 235 27.40 1.61 -12.15
CA ARG A 235 25.97 1.62 -12.46
C ARG A 235 25.53 2.93 -13.11
N SER A 236 26.03 4.07 -12.64
CA SER A 236 25.73 5.38 -13.26
C SER A 236 26.30 5.54 -14.67
N LEU A 237 27.40 4.84 -15.01
CA LEU A 237 28.05 4.90 -16.33
C LEU A 237 27.51 3.86 -17.33
N ALA A 238 26.85 2.80 -16.84
CA ALA A 238 26.34 1.73 -17.69
C ALA A 238 25.43 2.22 -18.83
N PRO A 239 24.48 3.15 -18.61
CA PRO A 239 23.62 3.68 -19.69
C PRO A 239 24.44 4.34 -20.81
N ALA A 240 25.43 5.16 -20.45
CA ALA A 240 26.32 5.81 -21.40
C ALA A 240 27.20 4.80 -22.15
N ALA A 241 27.74 3.79 -21.46
CA ALA A 241 28.53 2.74 -22.08
C ALA A 241 27.69 1.92 -23.08
N LEU A 242 26.45 1.55 -22.74
CA LEU A 242 25.56 0.80 -23.62
C LEU A 242 25.11 1.64 -24.82
N THR A 243 24.77 2.93 -24.63
CA THR A 243 24.50 3.84 -25.76
C THR A 243 25.71 3.93 -26.68
N LEU A 244 26.92 4.12 -26.12
CA LEU A 244 28.14 4.21 -26.91
C LEU A 244 28.44 2.92 -27.66
N MET A 245 28.26 1.75 -27.03
CA MET A 245 28.42 0.45 -27.70
C MET A 245 27.49 0.30 -28.91
N LEU A 246 26.23 0.74 -28.82
CA LEU A 246 25.32 0.74 -29.97
C LEU A 246 25.78 1.70 -31.07
N LEU A 247 26.13 2.94 -30.70
CA LEU A 247 26.60 3.93 -31.66
C LEU A 247 27.87 3.46 -32.38
N LEU A 248 28.90 3.03 -31.66
CA LEU A 248 30.14 2.51 -32.26
C LEU A 248 29.87 1.24 -33.07
N GLY A 249 28.99 0.36 -32.59
CA GLY A 249 28.60 -0.87 -33.27
C GLY A 249 27.93 -0.63 -34.62
N TRP A 250 27.08 0.39 -34.72
CA TRP A 250 26.39 0.74 -35.97
C TRP A 250 27.26 1.58 -36.91
N THR A 251 28.15 2.41 -36.37
CA THR A 251 28.90 3.40 -37.16
C THR A 251 30.31 2.95 -37.56
N LEU A 252 31.07 2.37 -36.64
CA LEU A 252 32.51 2.15 -36.81
C LEU A 252 32.87 0.67 -36.96
N PHE A 253 32.11 -0.25 -36.35
CA PHE A 253 32.46 -1.67 -36.29
C PHE A 253 31.79 -2.51 -37.40
N ALA A 254 32.46 -3.60 -37.76
CA ALA A 254 32.09 -4.44 -38.92
C ALA A 254 30.77 -5.22 -38.75
N SER A 255 30.28 -5.44 -37.52
CA SER A 255 29.05 -6.21 -37.26
C SER A 255 28.05 -5.44 -36.38
N PRO A 256 27.18 -4.62 -36.99
CA PRO A 256 26.07 -3.96 -36.30
C PRO A 256 25.17 -4.94 -35.53
N LEU A 257 24.96 -6.14 -36.10
CA LEU A 257 24.14 -7.19 -35.49
C LEU A 257 24.72 -7.69 -34.19
N PHE A 258 26.02 -8.00 -34.17
CA PHE A 258 26.68 -8.49 -32.96
C PHE A 258 26.56 -7.50 -31.80
N TRP A 259 26.84 -6.21 -32.04
CA TRP A 259 26.78 -5.19 -30.99
C TRP A 259 25.35 -4.92 -30.52
N THR A 260 24.38 -4.98 -31.43
CA THR A 260 22.95 -4.88 -31.08
C THR A 260 22.54 -6.04 -30.18
N LEU A 261 22.88 -7.28 -30.55
CA LEU A 261 22.59 -8.47 -29.76
C LEU A 261 23.34 -8.49 -28.43
N ALA A 262 24.58 -7.98 -28.38
CA ALA A 262 25.35 -7.89 -27.14
C ALA A 262 24.67 -6.97 -26.12
N VAL A 263 24.24 -5.78 -26.54
CA VAL A 263 23.53 -4.83 -25.66
C VAL A 263 22.17 -5.38 -25.24
N LEU A 264 21.41 -5.96 -26.17
CA LEU A 264 20.15 -6.64 -25.84
C LEU A 264 20.37 -7.80 -24.87
N GLY A 265 21.43 -8.59 -25.04
CA GLY A 265 21.82 -9.66 -24.13
C GLY A 265 22.12 -9.16 -22.72
N ILE A 266 22.92 -8.10 -22.59
CA ILE A 266 23.23 -7.47 -21.29
C ILE A 266 21.94 -7.04 -20.56
N LEU A 267 20.95 -6.52 -21.30
CA LEU A 267 19.68 -6.06 -20.73
C LEU A 267 18.68 -7.19 -20.45
N LEU A 268 18.63 -8.24 -21.30
CA LEU A 268 17.60 -9.28 -21.26
C LEU A 268 18.02 -10.54 -20.49
N ILE A 269 19.30 -10.88 -20.43
CA ILE A 269 19.76 -12.11 -19.75
C ILE A 269 19.37 -12.09 -18.25
N PRO A 270 19.63 -11.02 -17.47
CA PRO A 270 19.27 -11.00 -16.05
C PRO A 270 17.77 -11.21 -15.75
N PRO A 271 16.82 -10.47 -16.38
CA PRO A 271 15.40 -10.67 -16.11
C PRO A 271 14.88 -12.03 -16.61
N VAL A 272 15.43 -12.57 -17.70
CA VAL A 272 15.08 -13.92 -18.18
C VAL A 272 15.55 -14.97 -17.18
N PHE A 273 16.78 -14.87 -16.68
CA PHE A 273 17.30 -15.80 -15.69
C PHE A 273 16.54 -15.72 -14.36
N ALA A 274 16.22 -14.52 -13.90
CA ALA A 274 15.38 -14.32 -12.72
C ALA A 274 14.00 -14.96 -12.89
N SER A 275 13.37 -14.77 -14.06
CA SER A 275 12.07 -15.39 -14.36
C SER A 275 12.15 -16.92 -14.42
N LEU A 276 13.24 -17.47 -14.98
CA LEU A 276 13.47 -18.92 -14.99
C LEU A 276 13.63 -19.47 -13.56
N LEU A 277 14.39 -18.77 -12.71
CA LEU A 277 14.52 -19.14 -11.31
C LEU A 277 13.19 -19.10 -10.56
N ASP A 278 12.36 -18.09 -10.81
CA ASP A 278 11.02 -17.98 -10.21
C ASP A 278 10.13 -19.18 -10.63
N VAL A 279 10.20 -19.61 -11.90
CA VAL A 279 9.49 -20.80 -12.37
C VAL A 279 9.93 -22.05 -11.60
N LEU A 280 11.24 -22.21 -11.39
CA LEU A 280 11.84 -23.36 -10.69
C LEU A 280 11.57 -23.35 -9.18
N ARG A 281 11.50 -22.17 -8.56
CA ARG A 281 11.32 -21.98 -7.11
C ARG A 281 9.86 -21.81 -6.74
N LYS A 282 9.06 -22.83 -7.02
CA LYS A 282 7.65 -22.87 -6.64
C LYS A 282 7.49 -22.99 -5.11
N PRO A 283 6.73 -22.11 -4.43
CA PRO A 283 6.36 -22.28 -3.03
C PRO A 283 5.45 -23.51 -2.82
N ASP A 284 5.62 -24.22 -1.70
CA ASP A 284 4.88 -25.45 -1.39
C ASP A 284 3.37 -25.21 -1.29
N ASP A 285 2.95 -24.08 -0.70
CA ASP A 285 1.54 -23.76 -0.42
C ASP A 285 0.74 -23.24 -1.63
N MET A 286 1.40 -23.04 -2.77
CA MET A 286 0.76 -22.43 -3.96
C MET A 286 0.24 -23.49 -4.93
N ARG A 287 -0.86 -23.26 -5.66
CA ARG A 287 -1.23 -24.20 -6.74
C ARG A 287 -0.35 -23.97 -7.98
N PRO A 288 0.04 -25.00 -8.76
CA PRO A 288 0.89 -24.81 -9.95
C PRO A 288 0.35 -23.80 -10.97
N GLY A 289 -0.97 -23.79 -11.22
CA GLY A 289 -1.59 -22.82 -12.13
C GLY A 289 -1.50 -21.37 -11.62
N GLN A 290 -1.63 -21.17 -10.31
CA GLN A 290 -1.46 -19.85 -9.69
C GLN A 290 0.01 -19.42 -9.76
N HIS A 291 0.94 -20.34 -9.49
CA HIS A 291 2.40 -20.08 -9.57
C HIS A 291 2.81 -19.65 -10.98
N PHE A 292 2.34 -20.37 -12.00
CA PHE A 292 2.63 -20.03 -13.39
C PHE A 292 2.05 -18.67 -13.78
N ALA A 293 0.80 -18.38 -13.40
CA ALA A 293 0.17 -17.09 -13.69
C ALA A 293 0.92 -15.93 -13.01
N ALA A 294 1.31 -16.07 -11.74
CA ALA A 294 2.06 -15.06 -11.01
C ALA A 294 3.47 -14.86 -11.60
N THR A 295 4.17 -15.95 -11.93
CA THR A 295 5.50 -15.90 -12.52
C THR A 295 5.46 -15.29 -13.92
N ALA A 296 4.46 -15.62 -14.74
CA ALA A 296 4.25 -15.01 -16.04
C ALA A 296 3.96 -13.51 -15.93
N HIS A 297 3.15 -13.10 -14.96
CA HIS A 297 2.89 -11.68 -14.69
C HIS A 297 4.18 -10.94 -14.30
N ALA A 298 4.97 -11.50 -13.40
CA ALA A 298 6.26 -10.95 -12.98
C ALA A 298 7.26 -10.88 -14.15
N ALA A 299 7.33 -11.92 -14.98
CA ALA A 299 8.19 -11.95 -16.17
C ALA A 299 7.82 -10.85 -17.17
N VAL A 300 6.51 -10.68 -17.47
CA VAL A 300 6.02 -9.59 -18.32
C VAL A 300 6.40 -8.23 -17.72
N GLN A 301 6.23 -8.04 -16.42
CA GLN A 301 6.60 -6.79 -15.76
C GLN A 301 8.11 -6.49 -15.88
N ARG A 302 8.99 -7.48 -15.62
CA ARG A 302 10.44 -7.34 -15.78
C ARG A 302 10.81 -6.99 -17.24
N LEU A 303 10.19 -7.65 -18.22
CA LEU A 303 10.43 -7.37 -19.64
C LEU A 303 9.97 -5.96 -20.03
N LEU A 304 8.82 -5.50 -19.53
CA LEU A 304 8.36 -4.13 -19.75
C LEU A 304 9.29 -3.08 -19.13
N GLN A 305 9.84 -3.35 -17.93
CA GLN A 305 10.86 -2.51 -17.30
C GLN A 305 12.13 -2.44 -18.16
N THR A 306 12.63 -3.59 -18.63
CA THR A 306 13.81 -3.66 -19.52
C THR A 306 13.55 -2.94 -20.85
N GLY A 307 12.36 -3.11 -21.44
CA GLY A 307 11.96 -2.39 -22.64
C GLY A 307 11.94 -0.89 -22.43
N PHE A 308 11.41 -0.42 -21.29
CA PHE A 308 11.42 1.01 -20.95
C PHE A 308 12.84 1.55 -20.68
N ALA A 309 13.72 0.74 -20.08
CA ALA A 309 15.14 1.08 -19.94
C ALA A 309 15.83 1.24 -21.31
N LEU A 310 15.52 0.38 -22.28
CA LEU A 310 16.02 0.52 -23.66
C LEU A 310 15.49 1.78 -24.36
N VAL A 311 14.20 2.08 -24.19
CA VAL A 311 13.54 3.29 -24.73
C VAL A 311 14.21 4.57 -24.21
N THR A 312 14.51 4.62 -22.91
CA THR A 312 15.04 5.81 -22.24
C THR A 312 16.57 5.84 -22.16
N LEU A 313 17.25 4.84 -22.72
CA LEU A 313 18.70 4.64 -22.58
C LEU A 313 19.56 5.88 -22.89
N PRO A 314 19.34 6.63 -24.00
CA PRO A 314 20.17 7.81 -24.28
C PRO A 314 19.88 8.98 -23.35
N HIS A 315 18.62 9.13 -22.92
CA HIS A 315 18.27 10.15 -21.95
C HIS A 315 18.92 9.84 -20.60
N GLU A 316 18.91 8.57 -20.21
CA GLU A 316 19.59 8.08 -19.01
C GLU A 316 21.11 8.29 -19.07
N ALA A 317 21.73 8.01 -20.22
CA ALA A 317 23.13 8.33 -20.47
C ALA A 317 23.43 9.82 -20.29
N ALA A 318 22.61 10.69 -20.88
CA ALA A 318 22.83 12.13 -20.86
C ALA A 318 22.77 12.73 -19.45
N TYR A 319 21.71 12.45 -18.69
CA TYR A 319 21.60 13.04 -17.34
C TYR A 319 22.61 12.41 -16.37
N SER A 320 22.97 11.13 -16.55
CA SER A 320 23.97 10.48 -15.70
C SER A 320 25.37 11.04 -15.93
N LEU A 321 25.73 11.30 -17.20
CA LEU A 321 26.98 11.97 -17.57
C LEU A 321 27.00 13.43 -17.11
N ASP A 322 25.90 14.18 -17.28
CA ASP A 322 25.83 15.55 -16.75
C ASP A 322 25.99 15.57 -15.23
N ALA A 323 25.33 14.68 -14.49
CA ALA A 323 25.49 14.56 -13.05
C ALA A 323 26.95 14.26 -12.65
N ALA A 324 27.60 13.31 -13.33
CA ALA A 324 28.98 12.92 -13.08
C ALA A 324 29.95 14.07 -13.39
N LEU A 325 29.92 14.60 -14.62
CA LEU A 325 30.84 15.64 -15.09
C LEU A 325 30.67 16.95 -14.32
N ARG A 326 29.43 17.35 -14.05
CA ARG A 326 29.13 18.54 -13.23
C ARG A 326 29.68 18.38 -11.82
N THR A 327 29.55 17.18 -11.24
CA THR A 327 30.07 16.90 -9.90
C THR A 327 31.60 16.94 -9.88
N LEU A 328 32.26 16.29 -10.83
CA LEU A 328 33.71 16.34 -10.96
C LEU A 328 34.20 17.78 -11.19
N GLY A 329 33.54 18.53 -12.07
CA GLY A 329 33.86 19.93 -12.32
C GLY A 329 33.73 20.81 -11.07
N ARG A 330 32.69 20.56 -10.26
CA ARG A 330 32.52 21.25 -8.97
C ARG A 330 33.54 20.82 -7.93
N LEU A 331 33.93 19.55 -7.88
CA LEU A 331 34.93 19.08 -6.91
C LEU A 331 36.35 19.57 -7.24
N LEU A 332 36.71 19.53 -8.52
CA LEU A 332 38.08 19.78 -8.98
C LEU A 332 38.37 21.26 -9.22
N PHE A 333 37.37 22.04 -9.66
CA PHE A 333 37.59 23.43 -10.08
C PHE A 333 36.81 24.45 -9.25
N THR A 334 35.48 24.32 -9.16
CA THR A 334 34.68 25.45 -8.64
C THR A 334 34.46 25.44 -7.14
N GLN A 335 34.41 24.27 -6.50
CA GLN A 335 34.09 24.03 -5.08
C GLN A 335 32.81 24.71 -4.59
N GLN A 336 31.90 25.05 -5.51
CA GLN A 336 30.67 25.78 -5.21
C GLN A 336 29.44 24.88 -5.38
N ARG A 337 28.41 25.13 -4.55
CA ARG A 337 27.09 24.46 -4.63
C ARG A 337 27.17 22.92 -4.60
N LEU A 338 28.13 22.37 -3.85
CA LEU A 338 28.32 20.92 -3.71
C LEU A 338 27.09 20.23 -3.11
N LEU A 339 26.41 20.92 -2.19
CA LEU A 339 25.20 20.42 -1.52
C LEU A 339 23.88 20.85 -2.21
N GLU A 340 23.94 21.39 -3.43
CA GLU A 340 22.73 21.80 -4.16
C GLU A 340 21.75 20.65 -4.33
N TRP A 341 20.51 20.90 -3.91
CA TRP A 341 19.43 19.92 -3.86
C TRP A 341 18.11 20.54 -4.26
N LYS A 342 17.28 19.73 -4.92
CA LYS A 342 15.89 20.02 -5.22
C LYS A 342 15.03 19.11 -4.33
N ALA A 343 14.17 19.69 -3.49
CA ALA A 343 13.32 18.91 -2.59
C ALA A 343 12.34 18.04 -3.40
N SER A 344 12.06 16.84 -2.91
CA SER A 344 11.08 15.91 -3.51
C SER A 344 9.66 16.48 -3.50
N GLY A 345 9.33 17.35 -2.54
CA GLY A 345 8.01 17.97 -2.39
C GLY A 345 7.81 19.35 -3.06
N ASP A 346 8.85 20.04 -3.54
CA ASP A 346 8.75 21.38 -4.16
C ASP A 346 8.40 21.31 -5.66
N GLN A 347 7.37 20.54 -5.97
CA GLN A 347 7.12 20.06 -7.32
C GLN A 347 5.67 20.41 -7.72
N ASP A 348 5.49 21.70 -8.07
CA ASP A 348 4.23 22.35 -8.47
C ASP A 348 3.37 21.48 -9.41
N PRO A 349 2.23 20.92 -8.95
CA PRO A 349 1.43 19.94 -9.68
C PRO A 349 0.95 20.42 -11.06
N THR A 350 0.77 21.74 -11.20
CA THR A 350 0.12 22.39 -12.34
C THR A 350 1.02 22.49 -13.59
N ARG A 351 2.35 22.43 -13.44
CA ARG A 351 3.31 22.70 -14.54
C ARG A 351 3.71 21.44 -15.33
N ARG A 352 3.10 20.28 -15.07
CA ARG A 352 3.77 18.97 -15.24
C ARG A 352 3.04 17.91 -16.06
N ASP A 353 1.88 18.24 -16.60
CA ASP A 353 1.20 17.40 -17.60
C ASP A 353 1.49 17.88 -19.03
N ASP A 354 2.30 18.94 -19.18
CA ASP A 354 2.68 19.52 -20.46
C ASP A 354 3.62 18.58 -21.24
N PRO A 355 3.18 17.99 -22.38
CA PRO A 355 4.03 17.14 -23.20
C PRO A 355 5.25 17.89 -23.75
N LEU A 356 5.19 19.21 -23.94
CA LEU A 356 6.35 20.00 -24.37
C LEU A 356 7.43 20.07 -23.30
N ALA A 357 7.07 20.13 -22.02
CA ALA A 357 8.04 20.10 -20.93
C ALA A 357 8.79 18.77 -20.88
N VAL A 358 8.09 17.64 -21.09
CA VAL A 358 8.72 16.30 -21.16
C VAL A 358 9.62 16.19 -22.39
N LEU A 359 9.17 16.68 -23.55
CA LEU A 359 9.96 16.70 -24.77
C LEU A 359 11.27 17.50 -24.60
N ARG A 360 11.21 18.69 -23.99
CA ARG A 360 12.40 19.51 -23.72
C ARG A 360 13.37 18.83 -22.76
N ALA A 361 12.85 18.23 -21.69
CA ALA A 361 13.67 17.51 -20.71
C ALA A 361 14.38 16.30 -21.34
N MET A 362 13.72 15.60 -22.26
CA MET A 362 14.23 14.37 -22.89
C MET A 362 14.80 14.58 -24.30
N ALA A 363 14.98 15.84 -24.74
CA ALA A 363 15.31 16.18 -26.14
C ALA A 363 16.58 15.52 -26.67
N PHE A 364 17.54 15.19 -25.78
CA PHE A 364 18.77 14.52 -26.16
C PHE A 364 18.53 13.19 -26.90
N ALA A 365 17.58 12.37 -26.44
CA ALA A 365 17.34 11.06 -27.04
C ALA A 365 16.79 11.14 -28.48
N PRO A 366 15.75 11.94 -28.78
CA PRO A 366 15.30 12.22 -30.15
C PRO A 366 16.38 12.82 -31.05
N VAL A 367 17.14 13.81 -30.56
CA VAL A 367 18.20 14.45 -31.34
C VAL A 367 19.30 13.45 -31.70
N LEU A 368 19.73 12.63 -30.73
CA LEU A 368 20.70 11.58 -30.98
C LEU A 368 20.17 10.55 -31.98
N ALA A 369 18.89 10.17 -31.88
CA ALA A 369 18.27 9.21 -32.78
C ALA A 369 18.26 9.72 -34.23
N ILE A 370 17.84 10.98 -34.44
CA ILE A 370 17.81 11.62 -35.77
C ILE A 370 19.23 11.76 -36.31
N ALA A 371 20.17 12.28 -35.52
CA ALA A 371 21.56 12.46 -35.95
C ALA A 371 22.21 11.13 -36.37
N THR A 372 21.98 10.06 -35.57
CA THR A 372 22.50 8.73 -35.87
C THR A 372 21.84 8.13 -37.12
N ALA A 373 20.52 8.27 -37.26
CA ALA A 373 19.80 7.79 -38.44
C ALA A 373 20.28 8.51 -39.72
N SER A 374 20.42 9.83 -39.68
CA SER A 374 20.93 10.63 -40.80
C SER A 374 22.36 10.24 -41.16
N TRP A 375 23.23 10.04 -40.16
CA TRP A 375 24.60 9.58 -40.39
C TRP A 375 24.62 8.20 -41.05
N LEU A 376 23.83 7.24 -40.53
CA LEU A 376 23.75 5.88 -41.08
C LEU A 376 23.20 5.88 -42.50
N ALA A 377 22.19 6.69 -42.80
CA ALA A 377 21.62 6.80 -44.13
C ALA A 377 22.63 7.27 -45.19
N VAL A 378 23.68 8.00 -44.79
CA VAL A 378 24.75 8.47 -45.69
C VAL A 378 25.94 7.52 -45.70
N MET A 379 26.41 7.10 -44.53
CA MET A 379 27.69 6.41 -44.37
C MET A 379 27.57 4.88 -44.34
N ASN A 380 26.47 4.33 -43.82
CA ASN A 380 26.24 2.89 -43.72
C ASN A 380 24.74 2.52 -43.79
N PRO A 381 24.11 2.65 -44.97
CA PRO A 381 22.67 2.43 -45.11
C PRO A 381 22.22 1.00 -44.75
N ALA A 382 23.12 0.02 -44.89
CA ALA A 382 22.87 -1.38 -44.59
C ALA A 382 22.62 -1.64 -43.09
N ALA A 383 23.13 -0.78 -42.20
CA ALA A 383 22.89 -0.89 -40.75
C ALA A 383 21.53 -0.30 -40.33
N LEU A 384 20.89 0.51 -41.18
CA LEU A 384 19.67 1.24 -40.85
C LEU A 384 18.46 0.33 -40.55
N PRO A 385 18.20 -0.78 -41.27
CA PRO A 385 17.09 -1.68 -40.94
C PRO A 385 17.25 -2.32 -39.54
N LEU A 386 18.49 -2.53 -39.10
CA LEU A 386 18.78 -3.10 -37.79
C LEU A 386 18.72 -2.05 -36.67
N ALA A 387 19.31 -0.88 -36.88
CA ALA A 387 19.32 0.21 -35.89
C ALA A 387 17.96 0.91 -35.79
N GLY A 388 17.20 0.94 -36.90
CA GLY A 388 15.94 1.67 -37.07
C GLY A 388 14.92 1.44 -35.95
N PRO A 389 14.62 0.19 -35.55
CA PRO A 389 13.70 -0.08 -34.44
C PRO A 389 14.14 0.58 -33.13
N ILE A 390 15.43 0.51 -32.76
CA ILE A 390 15.94 1.10 -31.53
C ILE A 390 15.96 2.63 -31.63
N LEU A 391 16.39 3.18 -32.78
CA LEU A 391 16.36 4.62 -33.03
C LEU A 391 14.92 5.18 -32.97
N LEU A 392 13.92 4.43 -33.44
CA LEU A 392 12.52 4.80 -33.32
C LEU A 392 12.06 4.82 -31.85
N LEU A 393 12.49 3.84 -31.04
CA LEU A 393 12.21 3.87 -29.59
C LEU A 393 12.81 5.11 -28.92
N TRP A 394 14.04 5.49 -29.29
CA TRP A 394 14.69 6.69 -28.75
C TRP A 394 13.99 7.99 -29.19
N LEU A 395 13.54 8.05 -30.44
CA LEU A 395 12.74 9.15 -30.98
C LEU A 395 11.40 9.31 -30.25
N LEU A 396 10.71 8.20 -29.96
CA LEU A 396 9.42 8.18 -29.28
C LEU A 396 9.52 8.20 -27.75
N SER A 397 10.73 8.16 -27.19
CA SER A 397 10.95 8.07 -25.75
C SER A 397 10.25 9.15 -24.91
N PRO A 398 10.17 10.44 -25.33
CA PRO A 398 9.45 11.45 -24.55
C PRO A 398 7.95 11.21 -24.52
N ALA A 399 7.36 10.77 -25.65
CA ALA A 399 5.94 10.47 -25.74
C ALA A 399 5.56 9.24 -24.90
N ILE A 400 6.40 8.20 -24.93
CA ILE A 400 6.21 6.99 -24.11
C ILE A 400 6.33 7.34 -22.61
N ALA A 401 7.35 8.10 -22.22
CA ALA A 401 7.55 8.52 -20.83
C ALA A 401 6.41 9.41 -20.31
N TRP A 402 5.90 10.32 -21.14
CA TRP A 402 4.73 11.14 -20.82
C TRP A 402 3.47 10.26 -20.64
N TRP A 403 3.17 9.38 -21.59
CA TRP A 403 1.99 8.50 -21.51
C TRP A 403 2.03 7.56 -20.30
N LEU A 404 3.22 7.07 -19.93
CA LEU A 404 3.39 6.27 -18.72
C LEU A 404 3.20 7.10 -17.44
N SER A 405 3.54 8.38 -17.46
CA SER A 405 3.46 9.27 -16.30
C SER A 405 2.06 9.86 -16.05
N LEU A 406 1.11 9.68 -16.97
CA LEU A 406 -0.27 10.13 -16.80
C LEU A 406 -0.96 9.39 -15.64
N PRO A 407 -1.75 10.10 -14.80
CA PRO A 407 -2.49 9.48 -13.70
C PRO A 407 -3.53 8.49 -14.25
N LEU A 408 -3.65 7.33 -13.62
CA LEU A 408 -4.71 6.39 -13.95
C LEU A 408 -5.99 6.79 -13.21
N PRO A 409 -7.11 6.98 -13.92
CA PRO A 409 -8.38 7.22 -13.26
C PRO A 409 -8.73 5.99 -12.43
N ARG A 410 -9.18 6.22 -11.19
CA ARG A 410 -9.69 5.15 -10.33
C ARG A 410 -10.87 4.51 -11.04
N ARG A 411 -10.78 3.21 -11.32
CA ARG A 411 -11.92 2.44 -11.85
C ARG A 411 -12.97 2.35 -10.77
N VAL A 412 -13.96 3.24 -10.82
CA VAL A 412 -15.19 3.10 -10.04
C VAL A 412 -16.10 2.17 -10.82
N ALA A 413 -16.47 1.03 -10.21
CA ALA A 413 -17.45 0.14 -10.81
C ALA A 413 -18.79 0.88 -10.93
N ARG A 414 -19.27 1.08 -12.16
CA ARG A 414 -20.60 1.61 -12.41
C ARG A 414 -21.54 0.42 -12.55
N LEU A 415 -22.34 0.16 -11.52
CA LEU A 415 -23.32 -0.92 -11.51
C LEU A 415 -24.56 -0.51 -12.33
N SER A 416 -25.10 -1.43 -13.12
CA SER A 416 -26.42 -1.25 -13.72
C SER A 416 -27.51 -1.30 -12.66
N ALA A 417 -28.68 -0.73 -12.94
CA ALA A 417 -29.82 -0.80 -12.01
C ALA A 417 -30.20 -2.25 -11.66
N GLU A 418 -30.07 -3.18 -12.61
CA GLU A 418 -30.30 -4.61 -12.39
C GLU A 418 -29.24 -5.23 -11.47
N GLN A 419 -27.96 -4.92 -11.68
CA GLN A 419 -26.88 -5.38 -10.80
C GLN A 419 -27.06 -4.85 -9.38
N THR A 420 -27.44 -3.58 -9.22
CA THR A 420 -27.75 -3.01 -7.90
C THR A 420 -28.90 -3.74 -7.22
N ARG A 421 -30.01 -4.00 -7.92
CA ARG A 421 -31.14 -4.78 -7.36
C ARG A 421 -30.76 -6.22 -7.03
N TYR A 422 -29.90 -6.85 -7.85
CA TYR A 422 -29.40 -8.19 -7.57
C TYR A 422 -28.57 -8.22 -6.28
N LEU A 423 -27.63 -7.28 -6.13
CA LEU A 423 -26.80 -7.17 -4.93
C LEU A 423 -27.62 -6.79 -3.69
N GLY A 424 -28.60 -5.89 -3.82
CA GLY A 424 -29.55 -5.56 -2.75
C GLY A 424 -30.32 -6.77 -2.25
N ARG A 425 -30.86 -7.61 -3.16
CA ARG A 425 -31.50 -8.87 -2.77
C ARG A 425 -30.55 -9.83 -2.07
N ILE A 426 -29.28 -9.91 -2.47
CA ILE A 426 -28.28 -10.73 -1.76
C ILE A 426 -28.02 -10.18 -0.36
N ALA A 427 -27.82 -8.86 -0.24
CA ALA A 427 -27.61 -8.21 1.05
C ALA A 427 -28.80 -8.42 1.99
N ARG A 428 -30.04 -8.28 1.50
CA ARG A 428 -31.25 -8.52 2.30
C ARG A 428 -31.41 -9.97 2.74
N LYS A 429 -31.10 -10.94 1.88
CA LYS A 429 -31.05 -12.38 2.23
C LYS A 429 -29.95 -12.67 3.25
N THR A 430 -28.81 -12.02 3.14
CA THR A 430 -27.71 -12.16 4.10
C THR A 430 -28.11 -11.56 5.46
N TRP A 431 -28.78 -10.41 5.46
CA TRP A 431 -29.32 -9.79 6.67
C TRP A 431 -30.35 -10.69 7.37
N ALA A 432 -31.15 -11.46 6.63
CA ALA A 432 -32.15 -12.38 7.22
C ALA A 432 -31.53 -13.38 8.22
N TYR A 433 -30.25 -13.74 8.05
CA TYR A 433 -29.51 -14.54 9.03
C TYR A 433 -29.44 -13.81 10.39
N PHE A 434 -28.98 -12.55 10.40
CA PHE A 434 -28.84 -11.77 11.62
C PHE A 434 -30.20 -11.36 12.19
N GLU A 435 -31.18 -11.06 11.33
CA GLU A 435 -32.56 -10.77 11.73
C GLU A 435 -33.18 -11.94 12.51
N THR A 436 -32.95 -13.17 12.03
CA THR A 436 -33.55 -14.38 12.61
C THR A 436 -32.80 -14.87 13.84
N PHE A 437 -31.47 -14.94 13.77
CA PHE A 437 -30.67 -15.64 14.78
C PHE A 437 -29.99 -14.73 15.81
N VAL A 438 -29.99 -13.41 15.60
CA VAL A 438 -29.47 -12.44 16.58
C VAL A 438 -30.65 -11.74 17.23
N GLY A 439 -31.32 -12.48 18.11
CA GLY A 439 -32.49 -12.04 18.86
C GLY A 439 -32.37 -12.36 20.36
N PRO A 440 -33.44 -12.12 21.14
CA PRO A 440 -33.46 -12.35 22.58
C PRO A 440 -33.09 -13.78 23.00
N ASP A 441 -33.46 -14.80 22.22
CA ASP A 441 -33.23 -16.21 22.53
C ASP A 441 -31.75 -16.59 22.64
N ASP A 442 -30.88 -15.83 21.96
CA ASP A 442 -29.42 -15.98 21.95
C ASP A 442 -28.72 -14.76 22.58
N HIS A 443 -29.43 -14.04 23.46
CA HIS A 443 -28.93 -12.82 24.11
C HIS A 443 -28.38 -11.77 23.14
N TRP A 444 -28.95 -11.68 21.93
CA TRP A 444 -28.48 -10.79 20.87
C TRP A 444 -27.02 -11.03 20.46
N LEU A 445 -26.51 -12.25 20.66
CA LEU A 445 -25.21 -12.69 20.20
C LEU A 445 -25.35 -13.58 18.97
N PRO A 446 -24.46 -13.47 17.97
CA PRO A 446 -24.57 -14.26 16.75
C PRO A 446 -24.07 -15.69 16.93
N PRO A 447 -24.81 -16.69 16.45
CA PRO A 447 -24.29 -18.06 16.37
C PRO A 447 -23.14 -18.16 15.38
N ASP A 448 -22.36 -19.23 15.48
CA ASP A 448 -21.17 -19.45 14.66
C ASP A 448 -21.51 -19.94 13.26
N ASN A 449 -22.48 -20.85 13.18
CA ASN A 449 -23.00 -21.32 11.91
C ASN A 449 -24.46 -21.80 12.03
N TYR A 450 -25.13 -21.77 10.88
CA TYR A 450 -26.40 -22.43 10.64
C TYR A 450 -26.22 -23.43 9.50
N GLN A 451 -26.58 -24.69 9.74
CA GLN A 451 -26.53 -25.74 8.74
C GLN A 451 -27.95 -26.12 8.31
N GLU A 452 -28.29 -25.82 7.07
CA GLU A 452 -29.60 -26.12 6.49
C GLU A 452 -29.68 -27.56 5.93
N TYR A 453 -28.58 -28.07 5.36
CA TYR A 453 -28.55 -29.36 4.68
C TYR A 453 -28.51 -30.55 5.65
N ARG A 454 -29.39 -31.55 5.41
CA ARG A 454 -29.72 -32.75 6.20
C ARG A 454 -30.56 -32.53 7.46
N ALA A 455 -30.21 -31.56 8.30
CA ALA A 455 -31.01 -31.17 9.47
C ALA A 455 -30.68 -29.73 9.87
N ALA A 456 -31.71 -28.88 10.00
CA ALA A 456 -31.56 -27.50 10.47
C ALA A 456 -30.93 -27.50 11.87
N THR A 457 -29.65 -27.12 11.94
CA THR A 457 -28.89 -27.10 13.19
C THR A 457 -28.23 -25.74 13.36
N LEU A 458 -28.51 -25.09 14.47
CA LEU A 458 -27.89 -23.82 14.86
C LEU A 458 -26.81 -24.09 15.91
N ALA A 459 -25.59 -23.63 15.67
CA ALA A 459 -24.55 -23.70 16.69
C ALA A 459 -24.68 -22.48 17.61
N HIS A 460 -25.29 -22.68 18.77
CA HIS A 460 -25.44 -21.69 19.85
C HIS A 460 -24.10 -21.34 20.52
N ARG A 461 -23.13 -20.91 19.71
CA ARG A 461 -21.83 -20.45 20.16
C ARG A 461 -21.38 -19.23 19.37
N THR A 462 -20.65 -18.33 20.01
CA THR A 462 -20.15 -17.11 19.37
C THR A 462 -18.67 -16.87 19.67
N SER A 463 -18.01 -16.12 18.80
CA SER A 463 -16.63 -15.68 18.93
C SER A 463 -16.53 -14.16 18.93
N PRO A 464 -15.40 -13.56 19.37
CA PRO A 464 -15.20 -12.12 19.27
C PRO A 464 -15.32 -11.58 17.84
N THR A 465 -14.86 -12.35 16.84
CA THR A 465 -15.05 -12.00 15.43
C THR A 465 -16.54 -11.94 15.07
N ASN A 466 -17.31 -12.98 15.44
CA ASN A 466 -18.73 -13.07 15.11
C ASN A 466 -19.51 -11.93 15.76
N MET A 467 -19.27 -11.66 17.05
CA MET A 467 -19.88 -10.53 17.78
C MET A 467 -19.64 -9.19 17.06
N GLY A 468 -18.39 -8.94 16.62
CA GLY A 468 -18.07 -7.73 15.86
C GLY A 468 -18.75 -7.66 14.49
N LEU A 469 -18.86 -8.78 13.77
CA LEU A 469 -19.57 -8.86 12.50
C LEU A 469 -21.07 -8.58 12.66
N ALA A 470 -21.72 -9.09 13.71
CA ALA A 470 -23.12 -8.80 13.97
C ALA A 470 -23.39 -7.32 14.27
N LEU A 471 -22.50 -6.66 15.01
CA LEU A 471 -22.60 -5.21 15.24
C LEU A 471 -22.51 -4.43 13.92
N LEU A 472 -21.57 -4.78 13.04
CA LEU A 472 -21.46 -4.15 11.72
C LEU A 472 -22.61 -4.53 10.78
N ALA A 473 -23.17 -5.73 10.91
CA ALA A 473 -24.34 -6.16 10.16
C ALA A 473 -25.57 -5.33 10.55
N ASN A 474 -25.75 -5.01 11.83
CA ASN A 474 -26.80 -4.08 12.27
C ASN A 474 -26.63 -2.70 11.59
N LEU A 475 -25.41 -2.13 11.61
CA LEU A 475 -25.12 -0.84 10.97
C LEU A 475 -25.37 -0.91 9.45
N SER A 476 -24.90 -1.97 8.79
CA SER A 476 -25.12 -2.16 7.35
C SER A 476 -26.60 -2.32 7.01
N ALA A 477 -27.38 -3.01 7.84
CA ALA A 477 -28.82 -3.16 7.65
C ALA A 477 -29.55 -1.82 7.73
N HIS A 478 -29.09 -0.89 8.57
CA HIS A 478 -29.58 0.48 8.60
C HIS A 478 -29.19 1.25 7.33
N ASP A 479 -27.93 1.18 6.90
CA ASP A 479 -27.46 1.82 5.66
C ASP A 479 -28.23 1.36 4.41
N PHE A 480 -28.59 0.07 4.35
CA PHE A 480 -29.42 -0.50 3.28
C PHE A 480 -30.93 -0.25 3.44
N GLY A 481 -31.38 0.34 4.55
CA GLY A 481 -32.80 0.60 4.81
C GLY A 481 -33.61 -0.64 5.19
N TYR A 482 -32.97 -1.69 5.69
CA TYR A 482 -33.64 -2.90 6.19
C TYR A 482 -34.20 -2.72 7.60
N ILE A 483 -33.56 -1.89 8.42
CA ILE A 483 -34.03 -1.52 9.77
C ILE A 483 -33.95 0.00 9.97
N PRO A 484 -34.85 0.61 10.77
CA PRO A 484 -34.77 2.02 11.13
C PRO A 484 -33.70 2.27 12.22
N THR A 485 -33.45 3.56 12.50
CA THR A 485 -32.41 3.99 13.45
C THR A 485 -32.68 3.48 14.87
N GLY A 486 -33.92 3.54 15.36
CA GLY A 486 -34.29 3.01 16.67
C GLY A 486 -33.94 1.53 16.83
N GLN A 487 -34.26 0.72 15.82
CA GLN A 487 -33.96 -0.71 15.84
C GLN A 487 -32.46 -1.01 15.75
N LEU A 488 -31.69 -0.21 14.98
CA LEU A 488 -30.22 -0.28 15.00
C LEU A 488 -29.68 -0.06 16.42
N LEU A 489 -30.12 0.99 17.10
CA LEU A 489 -29.66 1.36 18.43
C LEU A 489 -30.05 0.31 19.47
N GLU A 490 -31.29 -0.17 19.44
CA GLU A 490 -31.78 -1.21 20.34
C GLU A 490 -30.95 -2.50 20.20
N ARG A 491 -30.82 -3.02 18.98
CA ARG A 491 -30.07 -4.25 18.71
C ARG A 491 -28.61 -4.12 19.14
N THR A 492 -27.98 -3.00 18.80
CA THR A 492 -26.58 -2.73 19.12
C THR A 492 -26.37 -2.59 20.63
N ALA A 493 -27.26 -1.88 21.33
CA ALA A 493 -27.20 -1.73 22.78
C ALA A 493 -27.36 -3.07 23.49
N ASN A 494 -28.32 -3.89 23.05
CA ASN A 494 -28.56 -5.22 23.62
C ASN A 494 -27.36 -6.15 23.40
N SER A 495 -26.79 -6.21 22.20
CA SER A 495 -25.57 -6.99 21.93
C SER A 495 -24.39 -6.53 22.80
N LEU A 496 -24.16 -5.21 22.91
CA LEU A 496 -23.07 -4.66 23.73
C LEU A 496 -23.28 -4.93 25.24
N ALA A 497 -24.53 -4.89 25.71
CA ALA A 497 -24.86 -5.22 27.09
C ALA A 497 -24.56 -6.70 27.40
N SER A 498 -24.96 -7.62 26.51
CA SER A 498 -24.62 -9.04 26.64
C SER A 498 -23.10 -9.26 26.62
N MET A 499 -22.39 -8.62 25.68
CA MET A 499 -20.92 -8.66 25.62
C MET A 499 -20.26 -8.13 26.89
N ALA A 500 -20.83 -7.09 27.53
CA ALA A 500 -20.32 -6.54 28.78
C ALA A 500 -20.39 -7.55 29.94
N GLY A 501 -21.39 -8.43 29.95
CA GLY A 501 -21.59 -9.45 30.97
C GLY A 501 -20.76 -10.74 30.79
N LEU A 502 -20.13 -10.94 29.63
CA LEU A 502 -19.33 -12.15 29.37
C LEU A 502 -18.06 -12.19 30.24
N GLU A 503 -17.72 -13.40 30.72
CA GLU A 503 -16.46 -13.64 31.44
C GLU A 503 -15.26 -13.32 30.55
N ARG A 504 -14.23 -12.66 31.09
CA ARG A 504 -13.04 -12.23 30.34
C ARG A 504 -11.75 -12.58 31.08
N HIS A 505 -10.70 -12.84 30.32
CA HIS A 505 -9.35 -12.99 30.86
C HIS A 505 -8.52 -11.74 30.57
N ARG A 506 -8.17 -10.99 31.62
CA ARG A 506 -7.37 -9.75 31.53
C ARG A 506 -7.92 -8.74 30.51
N GLY A 507 -9.25 -8.63 30.44
CA GLY A 507 -9.95 -7.75 29.49
C GLY A 507 -10.18 -8.35 28.10
N HIS A 508 -9.60 -9.51 27.78
CA HIS A 508 -9.87 -10.22 26.52
C HIS A 508 -11.07 -11.16 26.65
N PHE A 509 -11.87 -11.21 25.59
CA PHE A 509 -12.87 -12.25 25.41
C PHE A 509 -12.19 -13.61 25.14
N TYR A 510 -12.79 -14.68 25.64
CA TYR A 510 -12.48 -16.05 25.23
C TYR A 510 -12.93 -16.28 23.79
N ASN A 511 -12.34 -17.29 23.14
CA ASN A 511 -12.63 -17.54 21.73
C ASN A 511 -14.06 -18.02 21.48
N TRP A 512 -14.65 -18.73 22.45
CA TRP A 512 -15.97 -19.33 22.31
C TRP A 512 -16.80 -19.12 23.56
N TYR A 513 -18.03 -18.65 23.37
CA TYR A 513 -19.08 -18.59 24.38
C TYR A 513 -20.30 -19.32 23.86
N ASP A 514 -21.04 -19.97 24.75
CA ASP A 514 -22.38 -20.45 24.47
C ASP A 514 -23.36 -19.26 24.51
N THR A 515 -24.16 -19.07 23.45
CA THR A 515 -25.03 -17.87 23.30
C THR A 515 -26.26 -17.90 24.19
N GLN A 516 -26.66 -19.07 24.68
CA GLN A 516 -27.83 -19.23 25.55
C GLN A 516 -27.47 -19.16 27.03
N THR A 517 -26.30 -19.64 27.43
CA THR A 517 -25.85 -19.67 28.82
C THR A 517 -24.86 -18.57 29.16
N LEU A 518 -24.30 -17.90 28.15
CA LEU A 518 -23.25 -16.87 28.26
C LEU A 518 -21.94 -17.37 28.88
N ARG A 519 -21.76 -18.70 28.98
CA ARG A 519 -20.56 -19.31 29.58
C ARG A 519 -19.48 -19.53 28.53
N PRO A 520 -18.19 -19.35 28.90
CA PRO A 520 -17.09 -19.78 28.05
C PRO A 520 -17.16 -21.28 27.76
N LEU A 521 -16.93 -21.65 26.50
CA LEU A 521 -16.85 -23.06 26.11
C LEU A 521 -15.43 -23.60 26.34
N HIS A 522 -15.33 -24.84 26.82
CA HIS A 522 -14.05 -25.50 27.07
C HIS A 522 -13.53 -26.25 25.82
N PRO A 523 -12.22 -26.20 25.54
CA PRO A 523 -11.17 -25.50 26.30
C PRO A 523 -11.24 -23.97 26.09
N ALA A 524 -11.13 -23.21 27.18
CA ALA A 524 -11.15 -21.76 27.15
C ALA A 524 -9.76 -21.21 26.79
N TYR A 525 -9.67 -20.43 25.71
CA TYR A 525 -8.44 -19.77 25.27
C TYR A 525 -8.74 -18.40 24.65
N ILE A 526 -7.72 -17.58 24.51
CA ILE A 526 -7.80 -16.27 23.83
C ILE A 526 -7.26 -16.42 22.41
N SER A 527 -8.03 -15.98 21.42
CA SER A 527 -7.53 -15.72 20.06
C SER A 527 -7.19 -14.24 19.91
N THR A 528 -5.91 -13.96 19.66
CA THR A 528 -5.46 -12.59 19.36
C THR A 528 -5.96 -12.10 17.99
N VAL A 529 -6.23 -13.03 17.07
CA VAL A 529 -6.81 -12.72 15.75
C VAL A 529 -8.24 -12.23 15.93
N ASP A 530 -9.07 -12.96 16.67
CA ASP A 530 -10.47 -12.61 16.91
C ASP A 530 -10.61 -11.33 17.73
N SER A 531 -9.73 -11.14 18.72
CA SER A 531 -9.63 -9.88 19.46
C SER A 531 -9.29 -8.72 18.54
N GLY A 532 -8.37 -8.92 17.59
CA GLY A 532 -8.01 -7.93 16.57
C GLY A 532 -9.15 -7.61 15.62
N ASN A 533 -9.86 -8.63 15.13
CA ASN A 533 -11.04 -8.47 14.28
C ASN A 533 -12.12 -7.65 15.00
N LEU A 534 -12.46 -8.02 16.24
CA LEU A 534 -13.43 -7.28 17.05
C LEU A 534 -13.01 -5.82 17.24
N ALA A 535 -11.74 -5.56 17.55
CA ALA A 535 -11.24 -4.19 17.67
C ALA A 535 -11.39 -3.40 16.36
N GLY A 536 -11.08 -4.01 15.22
CA GLY A 536 -11.31 -3.44 13.89
C GLY A 536 -12.79 -3.14 13.63
N HIS A 537 -13.68 -4.07 13.99
CA HIS A 537 -15.13 -3.88 13.85
C HIS A 537 -15.64 -2.74 14.73
N LEU A 538 -15.20 -2.63 15.98
CA LEU A 538 -15.58 -1.54 16.89
C LEU A 538 -15.06 -0.17 16.41
N LEU A 539 -13.86 -0.13 15.82
CA LEU A 539 -13.30 1.09 15.21
C LEU A 539 -14.10 1.56 14.00
N THR A 540 -14.76 0.65 13.27
CA THR A 540 -15.68 0.98 12.17
C THR A 540 -17.08 1.33 12.67
N LEU A 541 -17.59 0.61 13.68
CA LEU A 541 -18.92 0.85 14.25
C LEU A 541 -19.04 2.24 14.87
N ARG A 542 -18.03 2.68 15.62
CA ARG A 542 -18.02 3.96 16.33
C ARG A 542 -18.31 5.16 15.41
N PRO A 543 -17.55 5.41 14.33
CA PRO A 543 -17.84 6.52 13.43
C PRO A 543 -19.19 6.35 12.72
N GLY A 544 -19.63 5.13 12.42
CA GLY A 544 -20.97 4.87 11.87
C GLY A 544 -22.08 5.34 12.79
N LEU A 545 -22.03 4.98 14.08
CA LEU A 545 -22.99 5.43 15.09
C LEU A 545 -22.92 6.94 15.35
N LEU A 546 -21.72 7.52 15.37
CA LEU A 546 -21.55 8.98 15.55
C LEU A 546 -22.12 9.77 14.37
N ALA A 547 -22.00 9.25 13.14
CA ALA A 547 -22.53 9.89 11.95
C ALA A 547 -24.07 9.98 11.94
N LEU A 548 -24.77 9.12 12.68
CA LEU A 548 -26.24 9.16 12.79
C LEU A 548 -26.76 10.51 13.31
N LEU A 549 -25.96 11.22 14.11
CA LEU A 549 -26.32 12.55 14.64
C LEU A 549 -26.50 13.60 13.53
N ASP A 550 -25.80 13.42 12.41
CA ASP A 550 -25.79 14.35 11.28
C ASP A 550 -26.66 13.84 10.10
N GLN A 551 -27.30 12.68 10.24
CA GLN A 551 -28.13 12.07 9.19
C GLN A 551 -29.61 12.50 9.27
N PRO A 552 -30.33 12.57 8.13
CA PRO A 552 -31.77 12.74 8.14
C PRO A 552 -32.49 11.59 8.86
N ILE A 553 -33.55 11.91 9.60
CA ILE A 553 -34.41 10.91 10.29
C ILE A 553 -34.92 9.85 9.30
N LEU A 554 -35.27 10.29 8.08
CA LEU A 554 -35.68 9.42 6.99
C LEU A 554 -34.50 9.16 6.07
N SER A 555 -33.96 7.94 6.14
CA SER A 555 -32.96 7.50 5.19
C SER A 555 -33.55 7.49 3.77
N PRO A 556 -32.85 8.05 2.77
CA PRO A 556 -33.26 7.93 1.37
C PRO A 556 -33.32 6.47 0.89
N HIS A 557 -32.65 5.56 1.61
CA HIS A 557 -32.58 4.13 1.28
C HIS A 557 -33.69 3.29 1.91
N GLY A 558 -34.55 3.84 2.77
CA GLY A 558 -35.65 3.07 3.39
C GLY A 558 -36.58 2.40 2.37
N LEU A 559 -36.91 3.11 1.28
CA LEU A 559 -37.71 2.56 0.17
C LEU A 559 -36.92 1.57 -0.69
N ASP A 560 -35.60 1.76 -0.81
CA ASP A 560 -34.72 0.82 -1.52
C ASP A 560 -34.69 -0.53 -0.79
N GLY A 561 -34.58 -0.51 0.54
CA GLY A 561 -34.61 -1.71 1.37
C GLY A 561 -35.94 -2.45 1.31
N ILE A 562 -37.07 -1.73 1.31
CA ILE A 562 -38.40 -2.34 1.15
C ILE A 562 -38.54 -3.00 -0.23
N ARG A 563 -38.01 -2.34 -1.28
CA ARG A 563 -37.98 -2.90 -2.64
C ARG A 563 -37.15 -4.17 -2.71
N ASP A 564 -36.01 -4.24 -2.02
CA ASP A 564 -35.20 -5.46 -1.97
C ASP A 564 -35.98 -6.62 -1.35
N THR A 565 -36.67 -6.39 -0.22
CA THR A 565 -37.53 -7.39 0.43
C THR A 565 -38.68 -7.82 -0.47
N LEU A 566 -39.38 -6.88 -1.11
CA LEU A 566 -40.43 -7.16 -2.09
C LEU A 566 -39.89 -8.00 -3.26
N GLY A 567 -38.73 -7.64 -3.80
CA GLY A 567 -38.11 -8.35 -4.93
C GLY A 567 -37.68 -9.78 -4.59
N ILE A 568 -37.49 -10.11 -3.31
CA ILE A 568 -37.31 -11.49 -2.85
C ILE A 568 -38.65 -12.19 -2.73
N LEU A 569 -39.64 -11.55 -2.09
CA LEU A 569 -40.99 -12.09 -1.95
C LEU A 569 -41.60 -12.47 -3.31
N THR A 570 -41.54 -11.57 -4.30
CA THR A 570 -42.04 -11.85 -5.65
C THR A 570 -41.29 -13.01 -6.31
N ALA A 571 -40.00 -13.20 -6.03
CA ALA A 571 -39.23 -14.31 -6.56
C ALA A 571 -39.59 -15.65 -5.88
N THR A 572 -40.03 -15.63 -4.61
CA THR A 572 -40.41 -16.84 -3.86
C THR A 572 -41.88 -17.20 -3.99
N ALA A 573 -42.77 -16.23 -4.26
CA ALA A 573 -44.23 -16.43 -4.35
C ALA A 573 -44.70 -17.23 -5.58
N GLY A 574 -43.85 -17.43 -6.59
CA GLY A 574 -44.24 -18.14 -7.82
C GLY A 574 -45.12 -17.33 -8.76
N GLN A 575 -45.70 -17.97 -9.78
CA GLN A 575 -46.59 -17.37 -10.79
C GLN A 575 -47.94 -18.11 -10.77
N PRO A 576 -49.08 -17.40 -10.85
CA PRO A 576 -49.24 -15.95 -10.97
C PRO A 576 -48.98 -15.20 -9.65
N THR A 577 -48.45 -13.97 -9.74
CA THR A 577 -48.20 -13.12 -8.57
C THR A 577 -49.53 -12.70 -7.91
N PRO A 578 -49.67 -12.77 -6.57
CA PRO A 578 -50.88 -12.34 -5.89
C PRO A 578 -51.26 -10.88 -6.17
N ALA A 579 -52.55 -10.58 -6.14
CA ALA A 579 -53.06 -9.25 -6.45
C ALA A 579 -52.58 -8.21 -5.41
N THR A 580 -52.48 -8.59 -4.13
CA THR A 580 -51.97 -7.71 -3.06
C THR A 580 -50.50 -7.34 -3.26
N VAL A 581 -49.67 -8.27 -3.72
CA VAL A 581 -48.24 -8.02 -4.05
C VAL A 581 -48.12 -7.02 -5.20
N THR A 582 -48.98 -7.14 -6.21
CA THR A 582 -49.02 -6.18 -7.33
C THR A 582 -49.45 -4.78 -6.86
N GLN A 583 -50.46 -4.69 -5.99
CA GLN A 583 -50.90 -3.42 -5.41
C GLN A 583 -49.82 -2.76 -4.56
N PHE A 584 -49.11 -3.55 -3.74
CA PHE A 584 -47.98 -3.06 -2.95
C PHE A 584 -46.85 -2.56 -3.85
N GLN A 585 -46.52 -3.28 -4.93
CA GLN A 585 -45.52 -2.85 -5.89
C GLN A 585 -45.87 -1.49 -6.50
N MET A 586 -47.11 -1.29 -6.95
CA MET A 586 -47.56 0.00 -7.48
C MET A 586 -47.49 1.12 -6.43
N ALA A 587 -47.85 0.83 -5.18
CA ALA A 587 -47.76 1.80 -4.09
C ALA A 587 -46.30 2.18 -3.77
N LEU A 588 -45.37 1.23 -3.80
CA LEU A 588 -43.95 1.45 -3.59
C LEU A 588 -43.32 2.25 -4.74
N GLU A 589 -43.64 1.92 -5.98
CA GLU A 589 -43.16 2.66 -7.16
C GLU A 589 -43.66 4.12 -7.14
N SER A 590 -44.93 4.33 -6.76
CA SER A 590 -45.47 5.68 -6.56
C SER A 590 -44.75 6.45 -5.44
N ALA A 591 -44.45 5.77 -4.32
CA ALA A 591 -43.70 6.36 -3.21
C ALA A 591 -42.26 6.74 -3.62
N GLN A 592 -41.58 5.88 -4.39
CA GLN A 592 -40.23 6.15 -4.90
C GLN A 592 -40.21 7.31 -5.90
N ALA A 593 -41.17 7.35 -6.83
CA ALA A 593 -41.31 8.45 -7.78
C ALA A 593 -41.56 9.79 -7.08
N ALA A 594 -42.41 9.79 -6.05
CA ALA A 594 -42.65 10.98 -5.22
C ALA A 594 -41.37 11.42 -4.49
N ALA A 595 -40.64 10.49 -3.88
CA ALA A 595 -39.39 10.78 -3.17
C ALA A 595 -38.26 11.33 -4.06
N LEU A 596 -38.18 10.87 -5.33
CA LEU A 596 -37.23 11.37 -6.33
C LEU A 596 -37.56 12.78 -6.83
N GLY A 597 -38.84 13.14 -6.90
CA GLY A 597 -39.29 14.46 -7.38
C GLY A 597 -39.34 15.53 -6.29
N ALA A 598 -39.73 15.15 -5.06
CA ALA A 598 -39.74 15.99 -3.87
C ALA A 598 -39.74 15.07 -2.62
N PRO A 599 -38.62 14.91 -1.90
CA PRO A 599 -38.58 14.07 -0.70
C PRO A 599 -39.64 14.56 0.31
N PRO A 600 -40.29 13.67 1.08
CA PRO A 600 -41.36 14.06 1.99
C PRO A 600 -40.85 15.14 2.95
N LEU A 601 -41.36 16.36 2.76
CA LEU A 601 -40.90 17.58 3.44
C LEU A 601 -41.25 17.59 4.93
N THR A 602 -42.05 16.63 5.40
CA THR A 602 -42.50 16.53 6.80
C THR A 602 -42.58 15.09 7.27
N LEU A 603 -42.36 14.87 8.56
CA LEU A 603 -42.51 13.56 9.22
C LEU A 603 -43.93 13.00 9.05
N MET A 604 -44.96 13.85 9.07
CA MET A 604 -46.35 13.44 8.89
C MET A 604 -46.61 12.87 7.49
N ALA A 605 -46.03 13.47 6.44
CA ALA A 605 -46.13 12.94 5.08
C ALA A 605 -45.45 11.58 4.95
N ALA A 606 -44.29 11.41 5.58
CA ALA A 606 -43.58 10.14 5.61
C ALA A 606 -44.35 9.07 6.40
N ARG A 607 -44.94 9.43 7.55
CA ARG A 607 -45.77 8.52 8.34
C ARG A 607 -46.98 8.03 7.56
N HIS A 608 -47.69 8.93 6.85
CA HIS A 608 -48.80 8.52 5.97
C HIS A 608 -48.35 7.60 4.82
N LEU A 609 -47.15 7.80 4.29
CA LEU A 609 -46.57 6.93 3.28
C LEU A 609 -46.32 5.52 3.85
N PHE A 610 -45.67 5.41 5.01
CA PHE A 610 -45.41 4.10 5.63
C PHE A 610 -46.66 3.45 6.21
N ASP A 611 -47.65 4.23 6.69
CA ASP A 611 -48.99 3.73 7.06
C ASP A 611 -49.68 3.03 5.89
N ARG A 612 -49.57 3.60 4.70
CA ARG A 612 -50.13 3.01 3.48
C ARG A 612 -49.38 1.74 3.08
N LEU A 613 -48.04 1.76 3.09
CA LEU A 613 -47.24 0.58 2.78
C LEU A 613 -47.47 -0.55 3.80
N ALA A 614 -47.51 -0.24 5.10
CA ALA A 614 -47.79 -1.21 6.17
C ALA A 614 -49.17 -1.87 6.02
N ARG A 615 -50.21 -1.11 5.62
CA ARG A 615 -51.53 -1.69 5.32
C ARG A 615 -51.51 -2.66 4.16
N TYR A 616 -50.82 -2.32 3.07
CA TYR A 616 -50.68 -3.24 1.93
C TYR A 616 -49.83 -4.47 2.31
N ALA A 617 -48.78 -4.30 3.11
CA ALA A 617 -47.95 -5.42 3.56
C ALA A 617 -48.73 -6.37 4.50
N ALA A 618 -49.60 -5.84 5.36
CA ALA A 618 -50.48 -6.65 6.19
C ALA A 618 -51.47 -7.46 5.33
N ALA A 619 -52.06 -6.85 4.30
CA ALA A 619 -52.95 -7.55 3.38
C ALA A 619 -52.24 -8.69 2.61
N ILE A 620 -50.95 -8.51 2.28
CA ILE A 620 -50.12 -9.58 1.71
C ILE A 620 -50.00 -10.75 2.69
N VAL A 621 -49.67 -10.48 3.96
CA VAL A 621 -49.55 -11.53 5.00
C VAL A 621 -50.86 -12.30 5.16
N ASP A 622 -52.00 -11.61 5.18
CA ASP A 622 -53.32 -12.24 5.32
C ASP A 622 -53.67 -13.15 4.12
N GLU A 623 -53.32 -12.73 2.90
CA GLU A 623 -53.54 -13.54 1.68
C GLU A 623 -52.69 -14.83 1.69
N PHE A 624 -51.39 -14.73 1.99
CA PHE A 624 -50.52 -15.91 2.11
C PHE A 624 -50.96 -16.84 3.26
N ALA A 625 -51.40 -16.29 4.39
CA ALA A 625 -51.92 -17.09 5.50
C ALA A 625 -53.23 -17.83 5.14
N ALA A 626 -54.10 -17.21 4.35
CA ALA A 626 -55.35 -17.82 3.87
C ALA A 626 -55.10 -18.93 2.83
N GLU A 627 -54.07 -18.81 1.99
CA GLU A 627 -53.67 -19.86 1.05
C GLU A 627 -53.16 -21.12 1.79
N VAL A 628 -52.33 -20.96 2.82
CA VAL A 628 -51.86 -22.08 3.66
C VAL A 628 -52.99 -22.78 4.39
N ALA A 629 -54.00 -22.03 4.85
CA ALA A 629 -55.18 -22.61 5.52
C ALA A 629 -56.07 -23.44 4.56
N ASN A 630 -56.03 -23.16 3.26
CA ASN A 630 -56.81 -23.87 2.25
C ASN A 630 -56.09 -25.09 1.65
N ASP A 631 -54.77 -25.21 1.82
CA ASP A 631 -53.95 -26.30 1.28
C ASP A 631 -53.59 -27.32 2.39
N VAL A 632 -54.49 -28.28 2.63
CA VAL A 632 -54.47 -29.23 3.77
C VAL A 632 -53.38 -30.33 3.67
N ALA A 633 -52.28 -30.10 2.95
CA ALA A 633 -51.23 -31.10 2.73
C ALA A 633 -49.80 -30.60 3.02
N THR A 634 -49.40 -30.65 4.29
CA THR A 634 -48.01 -30.94 4.74
C THR A 634 -46.84 -30.17 4.08
N THR A 635 -46.98 -28.87 3.82
CA THR A 635 -45.84 -28.02 3.45
C THR A 635 -45.42 -27.17 4.66
N PRO A 636 -44.14 -27.15 5.07
CA PRO A 636 -43.65 -26.15 6.03
C PRO A 636 -43.97 -24.75 5.50
N ALA A 637 -44.20 -23.79 6.42
CA ALA A 637 -44.46 -22.38 6.08
C ALA A 637 -43.58 -21.96 4.91
N SER A 638 -44.21 -21.53 3.82
CA SER A 638 -43.49 -21.32 2.56
C SER A 638 -42.44 -20.22 2.79
N GLN A 639 -41.31 -20.27 2.07
CA GLN A 639 -40.34 -19.16 2.14
C GLN A 639 -41.02 -17.82 1.83
N ALA A 640 -42.07 -17.82 1.00
CA ALA A 640 -42.87 -16.64 0.70
C ALA A 640 -43.61 -16.10 1.94
N ASP A 641 -44.14 -16.96 2.81
CA ASP A 641 -44.83 -16.55 4.05
C ASP A 641 -43.87 -15.79 4.98
N TRP A 642 -42.64 -16.30 5.13
CA TRP A 642 -41.62 -15.65 5.93
C TRP A 642 -41.25 -14.27 5.36
N TRP A 643 -41.07 -14.17 4.03
CA TRP A 643 -40.75 -12.90 3.36
C TRP A 643 -41.91 -11.91 3.37
N ALA A 644 -43.16 -12.38 3.31
CA ALA A 644 -44.35 -11.55 3.51
C ALA A 644 -44.37 -10.96 4.93
N GLY A 645 -44.12 -11.80 5.94
CA GLY A 645 -43.99 -11.36 7.33
C GLY A 645 -42.82 -10.38 7.52
N ALA A 646 -41.68 -10.63 6.89
CA ALA A 646 -40.50 -9.75 6.95
C ALA A 646 -40.77 -8.38 6.30
N LEU A 647 -41.47 -8.36 5.16
CA LEU A 647 -41.90 -7.12 4.50
C LEU A 647 -42.83 -6.31 5.41
N SER A 648 -43.81 -6.97 6.02
CA SER A 648 -44.75 -6.35 6.96
C SER A 648 -44.03 -5.75 8.18
N ARG A 649 -43.14 -6.52 8.83
CA ARG A 649 -42.33 -6.03 9.96
C ARG A 649 -41.47 -4.83 9.57
N GLN A 650 -40.85 -4.86 8.40
CA GLN A 650 -40.02 -3.74 7.92
C GLN A 650 -40.86 -2.47 7.72
N CYS A 651 -42.01 -2.56 7.05
CA CYS A 651 -42.91 -1.42 6.88
C CYS A 651 -43.44 -0.90 8.23
N GLN A 652 -43.73 -1.80 9.17
CA GLN A 652 -44.20 -1.46 10.51
C GLN A 652 -43.12 -0.74 11.33
N ALA A 653 -41.88 -1.23 11.30
CA ALA A 653 -40.76 -0.60 12.00
C ALA A 653 -40.47 0.82 11.47
N MET A 654 -40.46 1.00 10.14
CA MET A 654 -40.29 2.31 9.52
C MET A 654 -41.41 3.30 9.88
N ARG A 655 -42.61 2.80 10.16
CA ARG A 655 -43.77 3.59 10.57
C ARG A 655 -43.70 3.98 12.05
N GLU A 656 -43.22 3.09 12.90
CA GLU A 656 -43.06 3.33 14.35
C GLU A 656 -41.91 4.28 14.68
N GLU A 657 -40.90 4.36 13.82
CA GLU A 657 -39.79 5.32 13.92
C GLU A 657 -40.25 6.79 13.80
N LEU A 658 -41.43 7.05 13.20
CA LEU A 658 -41.96 8.38 12.86
C LEU A 658 -43.09 8.86 13.78
#